data_AF-A0A6M0HX60-F1
#
_entry.id   AF-A0A6M0HX60-F1
#
_cell.length_a   1.000
_cell.length_b   1.000
_cell.length_c   1.000
_cell.angle_alpha   90.00
_cell.angle_beta   90.00
_cell.angle_gamma   90.00
#
_symmetry.space_group_name_H-M   'P 1'
#
loop_
_entity.id
_entity.type
_entity.pdbx_description
1 polymer ?
#
loop_
_entity_poly.entity_id
_entity_poly.type
_entity_poly.pdbx_seq_one_letter_code
_entity_poly.pdbx_strand_id
1 'polypeptide(L)'
;MIARLIAWSARNLVLVLIGTVFAVGAGLYALKTLSLDAIPDLSDVQTIVYTEYPGQAPQVIEDQVTYPLTTAMLTVPRSKVVRGFSFFGVSFVYVIFEDGTDPYWARSRVLEYLNTVAKRLPAGVTPTLGPDATGVGWVYQYVVVAKERSLAELRSLQDWVVRFGASRAEGVAEVAGVGGFVKQYNVVVDPNRLRAQGITLSKLRDAIRASNADVGGRTVELSEFEFVVRGRGYLRSIADIESIVLKTEAGTPLRVKDVARVELGPDERRGITELNGDGEVAGGIILQRFGANALHVIESAKARLAEVAKSLPSGTEILPVYDRSHLIEAAIETLRGTLVEESIIVALVCIVFLLHVRSALVAILMLPVGILMAFAGMKGLGLGANIMSLGGIAIAVGAMIDAAIVMIENAHKHLERASPGTPRVDILIRAASEVGPSLFFSLLIITVSFLPIFTLESQEGRLFGPLAFTKTFAMASAALLSLTLVPALMVLFVRGRIVPEHRNPVNQFLIWIYRPLIAGVLRARVLTILVALGVLAATAWPAGRLGSEFMPDLDEGTLMYMPTTLPGISVTKAGDLLATQDRIIKSFPEVASVYGKAGRANTATDPAPSEMFETIINLKPKAEWRPGVTTASLKTEMDAALQFPGVSNAWTQPIRARIDMLSTGIRTPVGIKVLGTDLTEMEKVARQIEAVVKAVPGTSSAYAERVQGGYFLDITPDREVLGRYGLTVGDVQDVIAMALGGESVTNTVEGRERYSVNVRYPRAFRSNPQSIASEVQVPIPSGGTVPLGEVAKVQLNRGPTQIRTENGQLAVFIYVDVAGRDLGGYVAEARAAVANEVKLPPGTLVQWSGQVEYLDRATARLKVVVPLTLLIVFLLLYLNFRRLTETLIVMLSLPFALVGGVWLMWWMGFNLSVAVAVGFIALAGVAAETGVIMLVYLDHALAEIRAECAREGRVLSRVDLRRAIMVGAVERVRPKMMTVVAIMAGLLPILWSTGSGSEVMQRIAVPMIGGMVSSTVLTLLVIPAVYGLVKGWGLPDVDVTIASEPEAALPLAAE
;
A
#
# COMPACT_ATOMS: atom_id res chain seq x y z
N MET A 1 8.31 -40.00 -19.55
CA MET A 1 8.55 -38.73 -20.27
C MET A 1 9.68 -37.93 -19.63
N ILE A 2 9.58 -37.56 -18.35
CA ILE A 2 10.60 -36.77 -17.60
C ILE A 2 12.02 -37.34 -17.72
N ALA A 3 12.21 -38.63 -17.45
CA ALA A 3 13.52 -39.28 -17.61
C ALA A 3 14.12 -39.20 -19.03
N ARG A 4 13.28 -39.19 -20.08
CA ARG A 4 13.74 -39.02 -21.47
C ARG A 4 14.22 -37.60 -21.73
N LEU A 5 13.56 -36.60 -21.14
CA LEU A 5 13.96 -35.20 -21.24
C LEU A 5 15.32 -34.98 -20.56
N ILE A 6 15.50 -35.52 -19.36
CA ILE A 6 16.78 -35.47 -18.61
C ILE A 6 17.91 -36.08 -19.45
N ALA A 7 17.69 -37.27 -19.99
CA ALA A 7 18.68 -37.95 -20.84
C ALA A 7 18.99 -37.15 -22.13
N TRP A 8 17.98 -36.53 -22.73
CA TRP A 8 18.14 -35.67 -23.90
C TRP A 8 18.94 -34.41 -23.57
N SER A 9 18.63 -33.72 -22.47
CA SER A 9 19.33 -32.51 -22.04
C SER A 9 20.78 -32.77 -21.67
N ALA A 10 21.07 -33.88 -20.98
CA ALA A 10 22.44 -34.27 -20.63
C ALA A 10 23.31 -34.61 -21.85
N ARG A 11 22.71 -35.10 -22.95
CA ARG A 11 23.41 -35.43 -24.20
C ARG A 11 23.56 -34.23 -25.14
N ASN A 12 22.63 -33.26 -25.10
CA ASN A 12 22.60 -32.10 -25.99
C ASN A 12 23.08 -30.81 -25.31
N LEU A 13 24.32 -30.82 -24.79
CA LEU A 13 24.88 -29.72 -23.99
C LEU A 13 24.84 -28.37 -24.70
N VAL A 14 25.20 -28.32 -26.00
CA VAL A 14 25.28 -27.07 -26.77
C VAL A 14 23.91 -26.39 -26.86
N LEU A 15 22.84 -27.15 -27.14
CA LEU A 15 21.50 -26.60 -27.28
C LEU A 15 20.96 -26.07 -25.93
N VAL A 16 21.20 -26.79 -24.84
CA VAL A 16 20.79 -26.36 -23.49
C VAL A 16 21.53 -25.09 -23.07
N LEU A 17 22.83 -25.00 -23.34
CA LEU A 17 23.62 -23.80 -23.04
C LEU A 17 23.17 -22.59 -23.87
N ILE A 18 22.89 -22.77 -25.16
CA ILE A 18 22.35 -21.69 -26.02
C ILE A 18 21.00 -21.22 -25.49
N GLY A 19 20.08 -22.14 -25.16
CA GLY A 19 18.79 -21.80 -24.57
C GLY A 19 18.94 -21.05 -23.24
N THR A 20 19.92 -21.43 -22.43
CA THR A 20 20.25 -20.74 -21.17
C THR A 20 20.76 -19.32 -21.41
N VAL A 21 21.61 -19.10 -22.43
CA VAL A 21 22.07 -17.76 -22.82
C VAL A 21 20.91 -16.87 -23.25
N PHE A 22 19.97 -17.39 -24.05
CA PHE A 22 18.76 -16.64 -24.40
C PHE A 22 17.88 -16.33 -23.19
N ALA A 23 17.71 -17.28 -22.27
CA ALA A 23 16.95 -17.06 -21.03
C ALA A 23 17.60 -15.98 -20.14
N VAL A 24 18.94 -16.01 -20.01
CA VAL A 24 19.71 -14.98 -19.29
C VAL A 24 19.56 -13.62 -19.99
N GLY A 25 19.67 -13.56 -21.32
CA GLY A 25 19.49 -12.33 -22.09
C GLY A 25 18.09 -11.73 -21.92
N ALA A 26 17.05 -12.56 -21.99
CA ALA A 26 15.67 -12.15 -21.75
C ALA A 26 15.46 -11.64 -20.31
N GLY A 27 16.03 -12.32 -19.32
CA GLY A 27 15.97 -11.90 -17.92
C GLY A 27 16.72 -10.60 -17.64
N LEU A 28 17.90 -10.39 -18.25
CA LEU A 28 18.64 -9.12 -18.13
C LEU A 28 17.89 -7.95 -18.78
N TYR A 29 17.25 -8.19 -19.93
CA TYR A 29 16.38 -7.20 -20.56
C TYR A 29 15.17 -6.86 -19.68
N ALA A 30 14.54 -7.87 -19.10
CA ALA A 30 13.44 -7.68 -18.15
C ALA A 30 13.89 -6.87 -16.92
N LEU A 31 15.00 -7.26 -16.30
CA LEU A 31 15.56 -6.56 -15.13
C LEU A 31 15.80 -5.07 -15.39
N LYS A 32 16.26 -4.70 -16.59
CA LYS A 32 16.51 -3.30 -16.96
C LYS A 32 15.23 -2.50 -17.28
N THR A 33 14.16 -3.16 -17.69
CA THR A 33 12.94 -2.50 -18.22
C THR A 33 11.70 -2.67 -17.36
N LEU A 34 11.80 -3.38 -16.23
CA LEU A 34 10.72 -3.54 -15.27
C LEU A 34 10.43 -2.21 -14.56
N SER A 35 9.16 -1.98 -14.22
CA SER A 35 8.77 -0.83 -13.40
C SER A 35 9.26 -1.03 -11.97
N LEU A 36 9.70 0.05 -11.32
CA LEU A 36 10.20 0.03 -9.95
C LEU A 36 9.30 0.88 -9.05
N ASP A 37 8.92 0.30 -7.91
CA ASP A 37 8.19 0.98 -6.84
C ASP A 37 8.53 0.35 -5.49
N ALA A 38 8.21 1.01 -4.38
CA ALA A 38 8.47 0.47 -3.05
C ALA A 38 7.49 -0.67 -2.72
N ILE A 39 6.20 -0.45 -2.99
CA ILE A 39 5.12 -1.41 -2.78
C ILE A 39 4.25 -1.50 -4.05
N PRO A 40 3.51 -2.60 -4.26
CA PRO A 40 2.52 -2.63 -5.33
C PRO A 40 1.44 -1.58 -5.08
N ASP A 41 0.81 -1.10 -6.15
CA ASP A 41 -0.31 -0.17 -6.03
C ASP A 41 -1.52 -0.88 -5.37
N LEU A 42 -1.78 -0.49 -4.12
CA LEU A 42 -2.89 -1.03 -3.31
C LEU A 42 -4.19 -0.26 -3.53
N SER A 43 -4.19 0.80 -4.34
CA SER A 43 -5.33 1.69 -4.48
C SER A 43 -6.49 1.03 -5.20
N ASP A 44 -7.70 1.15 -4.64
CA ASP A 44 -8.93 0.79 -5.36
C ASP A 44 -9.11 1.68 -6.60
N VAL A 45 -9.71 1.09 -7.64
CA VAL A 45 -10.05 1.85 -8.85
C VAL A 45 -11.13 2.84 -8.47
N GLN A 46 -10.78 4.12 -8.55
CA GLN A 46 -11.69 5.20 -8.19
C GLN A 46 -11.72 6.28 -9.26
N THR A 47 -12.86 6.95 -9.35
CA THR A 47 -13.03 8.15 -10.16
C THR A 47 -13.59 9.25 -9.29
N ILE A 48 -12.93 10.41 -9.29
CA ILE A 48 -13.33 11.58 -8.50
C ILE A 48 -14.12 12.52 -9.41
N VAL A 49 -15.27 12.99 -8.96
CA VAL A 49 -16.01 14.11 -9.55
C VAL A 49 -15.87 15.29 -8.61
N TYR A 50 -15.25 16.36 -9.10
CA TYR A 50 -15.01 17.59 -8.36
C TYR A 50 -15.90 18.70 -8.92
N THR A 51 -16.59 19.43 -8.04
CA THR A 51 -17.54 20.46 -8.45
C THR A 51 -17.38 21.69 -7.56
N GLU A 52 -17.09 22.83 -8.18
CA GLU A 52 -17.01 24.11 -7.47
C GLU A 52 -18.38 24.79 -7.50
N TYR A 53 -18.82 25.24 -6.32
CA TYR A 53 -19.98 26.13 -6.19
C TYR A 53 -19.65 27.23 -5.18
N PRO A 54 -18.80 28.20 -5.56
CA PRO A 54 -18.20 29.16 -4.63
C PRO A 54 -19.22 29.94 -3.82
N GLY A 55 -18.90 30.20 -2.54
CA GLY A 55 -19.74 30.98 -1.63
C GLY A 55 -20.93 30.25 -1.03
N GLN A 56 -21.21 29.01 -1.45
CA GLN A 56 -22.35 28.24 -0.93
C GLN A 56 -22.01 27.45 0.34
N ALA A 57 -23.01 27.35 1.22
CA ALA A 57 -22.91 26.60 2.46
C ALA A 57 -22.90 25.07 2.20
N PRO A 58 -22.29 24.27 3.10
CA PRO A 58 -22.25 22.80 2.98
C PRO A 58 -23.62 22.15 2.76
N GLN A 59 -24.67 22.63 3.44
CA GLN A 59 -26.04 22.12 3.27
C GLN A 59 -26.58 22.35 1.85
N VAL A 60 -26.37 23.54 1.28
CA VAL A 60 -26.82 23.86 -0.08
C VAL A 60 -26.09 23.00 -1.10
N ILE A 61 -24.79 22.79 -0.89
CA ILE A 61 -23.97 21.95 -1.76
C ILE A 61 -24.41 20.49 -1.68
N GLU A 62 -24.71 19.99 -0.49
CA GLU A 62 -25.27 18.65 -0.34
C GLU A 62 -26.58 18.51 -1.13
N ASP A 63 -27.54 19.39 -0.87
CA ASP A 63 -28.89 19.27 -1.43
C ASP A 63 -28.93 19.47 -2.96
N GLN A 64 -28.12 20.40 -3.50
CA GLN A 64 -28.20 20.83 -4.90
C GLN A 64 -27.12 20.19 -5.81
N VAL A 65 -26.03 19.69 -5.24
CA VAL A 65 -24.87 19.21 -6.03
C VAL A 65 -24.49 17.78 -5.63
N THR A 66 -24.06 17.56 -4.39
CA THR A 66 -23.50 16.27 -3.97
C THR A 66 -24.54 15.16 -3.96
N TYR A 67 -25.75 15.41 -3.44
CA TYR A 67 -26.80 14.41 -3.37
C TYR A 67 -27.30 13.98 -4.78
N PRO A 68 -27.61 14.89 -5.72
CA PRO A 68 -27.91 14.52 -7.10
C PRO A 68 -26.79 13.76 -7.80
N LEU A 69 -25.52 14.11 -7.54
CA LEU A 69 -24.37 13.42 -8.11
C LEU A 69 -24.20 12.01 -7.52
N THR A 70 -24.16 11.89 -6.19
CA THR A 70 -23.94 10.60 -5.51
C THR A 70 -25.04 9.59 -5.84
N THR A 71 -26.31 10.01 -5.81
CA THR A 71 -27.45 9.13 -6.12
C THR A 71 -27.44 8.64 -7.57
N ALA A 72 -27.02 9.46 -8.51
CA ALA A 72 -26.84 9.02 -9.90
C ALA A 72 -25.65 8.07 -10.05
N MET A 73 -24.52 8.35 -9.36
CA MET A 73 -23.32 7.53 -9.43
C MET A 73 -23.48 6.15 -8.80
N LEU A 74 -24.43 5.96 -7.87
CA LEU A 74 -24.77 4.64 -7.30
C LEU A 74 -25.24 3.62 -8.33
N THR A 75 -25.79 4.10 -9.45
CA THR A 75 -26.31 3.25 -10.52
C THR A 75 -25.27 2.96 -11.60
N VAL A 76 -24.06 3.51 -11.46
CA VAL A 76 -22.96 3.23 -12.39
C VAL A 76 -22.57 1.75 -12.28
N PRO A 77 -22.47 1.02 -13.39
CA PRO A 77 -22.13 -0.40 -13.34
C PRO A 77 -20.80 -0.65 -12.64
N ARG A 78 -20.75 -1.67 -11.78
CA ARG A 78 -19.59 -2.05 -10.93
C ARG A 78 -19.19 -1.00 -9.89
N SER A 79 -20.04 -0.01 -9.59
CA SER A 79 -19.80 0.87 -8.44
C SER A 79 -19.97 0.08 -7.15
N LYS A 80 -18.92 0.03 -6.32
CA LYS A 80 -18.90 -0.65 -5.03
C LYS A 80 -19.37 0.27 -3.91
N VAL A 81 -18.83 1.49 -3.86
CA VAL A 81 -19.17 2.53 -2.87
C VAL A 81 -19.10 3.90 -3.53
N VAL A 82 -20.05 4.77 -3.22
CA VAL A 82 -20.00 6.19 -3.62
C VAL A 82 -19.94 7.06 -2.37
N ARG A 83 -18.89 7.87 -2.23
CA ARG A 83 -18.71 8.80 -1.10
C ARG A 83 -18.89 10.24 -1.56
N GLY A 84 -19.71 11.01 -0.85
CA GLY A 84 -19.88 12.44 -1.06
C GLY A 84 -19.30 13.25 0.08
N PHE A 85 -18.63 14.35 -0.26
CA PHE A 85 -18.12 15.33 0.69
C PHE A 85 -18.56 16.72 0.25
N SER A 86 -19.44 17.32 1.04
CA SER A 86 -19.96 18.67 0.83
C SER A 86 -19.27 19.61 1.80
N PHE A 87 -18.34 20.42 1.30
CA PHE A 87 -17.68 21.46 2.07
C PHE A 87 -18.19 22.83 1.64
N PHE A 88 -17.79 23.88 2.35
CA PHE A 88 -18.10 25.24 1.91
C PHE A 88 -17.46 25.53 0.54
N GLY A 89 -18.29 25.89 -0.44
CA GLY A 89 -17.90 26.28 -1.79
C GLY A 89 -17.61 25.13 -2.79
N VAL A 90 -17.63 23.87 -2.37
CA VAL A 90 -17.14 22.72 -3.17
C VAL A 90 -17.77 21.37 -2.78
N SER A 91 -17.94 20.50 -3.78
CA SER A 91 -18.38 19.11 -3.64
C SER A 91 -17.31 18.15 -4.19
N PHE A 92 -17.02 17.08 -3.44
CA PHE A 92 -16.24 15.93 -3.93
C PHE A 92 -17.11 14.68 -3.91
N VAL A 93 -17.16 13.97 -5.04
CA VAL A 93 -17.83 12.66 -5.15
C VAL A 93 -16.81 11.62 -5.59
N TYR A 94 -16.54 10.64 -4.74
CA TYR A 94 -15.63 9.53 -5.00
C TYR A 94 -16.44 8.30 -5.37
N VAL A 95 -16.27 7.83 -6.60
CA VAL A 95 -16.91 6.59 -7.11
C VAL A 95 -15.85 5.50 -7.08
N ILE A 96 -16.01 4.54 -6.17
CA ILE A 96 -15.09 3.40 -5.97
C ILE A 96 -15.68 2.18 -6.66
N PHE A 97 -14.87 1.49 -7.46
CA PHE A 97 -15.30 0.36 -8.28
C PHE A 97 -14.90 -0.99 -7.67
N GLU A 98 -15.55 -2.04 -8.14
CA GLU A 98 -15.15 -3.43 -7.88
C GLU A 98 -13.75 -3.73 -8.45
N ASP A 99 -13.05 -4.69 -7.82
CA ASP A 99 -11.72 -5.14 -8.23
C ASP A 99 -11.71 -5.62 -9.70
N GLY A 100 -10.60 -5.35 -10.41
CA GLY A 100 -10.43 -5.76 -11.80
C GLY A 100 -11.15 -4.87 -12.83
N THR A 101 -11.79 -3.79 -12.40
CA THR A 101 -12.35 -2.77 -13.30
C THR A 101 -11.23 -1.96 -13.95
N ASP A 102 -11.27 -1.76 -15.27
CA ASP A 102 -10.32 -0.88 -15.96
C ASP A 102 -10.56 0.59 -15.55
N PRO A 103 -9.53 1.33 -15.08
CA PRO A 103 -9.66 2.73 -14.68
C PRO A 103 -10.21 3.63 -15.79
N TYR A 104 -9.79 3.44 -17.05
CA TYR A 104 -10.26 4.29 -18.16
C TYR A 104 -11.71 3.97 -18.55
N TRP A 105 -12.12 2.70 -18.48
CA TRP A 105 -13.51 2.31 -18.58
C TRP A 105 -14.35 2.97 -17.49
N ALA A 106 -13.93 2.88 -16.23
CA ALA A 106 -14.63 3.48 -15.08
C ALA A 106 -14.81 5.00 -15.28
N ARG A 107 -13.74 5.71 -15.65
CA ARG A 107 -13.77 7.15 -15.95
C ARG A 107 -14.74 7.48 -17.08
N SER A 108 -14.74 6.67 -18.15
CA SER A 108 -15.65 6.84 -19.29
C SER A 108 -17.11 6.59 -18.91
N ARG A 109 -17.39 5.61 -18.04
CA ARG A 109 -18.74 5.36 -17.51
C ARG A 109 -19.21 6.51 -16.63
N VAL A 110 -18.37 6.99 -15.71
CA VAL A 110 -18.71 8.16 -14.86
C VAL A 110 -19.01 9.39 -15.71
N LEU A 111 -18.22 9.66 -16.76
CA LEU A 111 -18.44 10.79 -17.65
C LEU A 111 -19.80 10.74 -18.37
N GLU A 112 -20.27 9.56 -18.77
CA GLU A 112 -21.59 9.38 -19.39
C GLU A 112 -22.73 9.74 -18.44
N TYR A 113 -22.67 9.25 -17.20
CA TYR A 113 -23.64 9.58 -16.16
C TYR A 113 -23.56 11.05 -15.78
N LEU A 114 -22.35 11.60 -15.72
CA LEU A 114 -22.10 13.01 -15.41
C LEU A 114 -22.77 13.94 -16.42
N ASN A 115 -22.67 13.63 -17.73
CA ASN A 115 -23.32 14.41 -18.78
C ASN A 115 -24.86 14.43 -18.65
N THR A 116 -25.44 13.36 -18.11
CA THR A 116 -26.90 13.29 -17.87
C THR A 116 -27.31 14.10 -16.65
N VAL A 117 -26.52 14.04 -15.57
CA VAL A 117 -26.81 14.72 -14.30
C VAL A 117 -26.48 16.20 -14.35
N ALA A 118 -25.49 16.62 -15.15
CA ALA A 118 -25.08 18.01 -15.28
C ALA A 118 -26.24 18.96 -15.64
N LYS A 119 -27.25 18.46 -16.36
CA LYS A 119 -28.48 19.23 -16.70
C LYS A 119 -29.40 19.50 -15.51
N ARG A 120 -29.25 18.76 -14.42
CA ARG A 120 -30.04 18.88 -13.18
C ARG A 120 -29.34 19.77 -12.14
N LEU A 121 -28.07 20.12 -12.36
CA LEU A 121 -27.31 20.96 -11.45
C LEU A 121 -27.68 22.44 -11.63
N PRO A 122 -27.44 23.29 -10.61
CA PRO A 122 -27.67 24.73 -10.71
C PRO A 122 -26.93 25.37 -11.88
N ALA A 123 -27.49 26.46 -12.42
CA ALA A 123 -26.86 27.19 -13.52
C ALA A 123 -25.47 27.71 -13.14
N GLY A 124 -24.49 27.53 -14.02
CA GLY A 124 -23.10 27.94 -13.80
C GLY A 124 -22.25 26.95 -12.99
N VAL A 125 -22.84 25.87 -12.46
CA VAL A 125 -22.11 24.80 -11.77
C VAL A 125 -21.72 23.72 -12.78
N THR A 126 -20.42 23.54 -12.99
CA THR A 126 -19.89 22.55 -13.94
C THR A 126 -19.10 21.48 -13.19
N PRO A 127 -19.60 20.25 -13.08
CA PRO A 127 -18.84 19.18 -12.46
C PRO A 127 -17.73 18.75 -13.42
N THR A 128 -16.55 18.46 -12.85
CA THR A 128 -15.35 18.08 -13.59
C THR A 128 -14.82 16.75 -13.08
N LEU A 129 -14.14 16.02 -13.96
CA LEU A 129 -13.48 14.78 -13.60
C LEU A 129 -12.13 15.10 -12.94
N GLY A 130 -11.82 14.45 -11.83
CA GLY A 130 -10.51 14.54 -11.19
C GLY A 130 -9.38 13.96 -12.05
N PRO A 131 -8.13 14.15 -11.60
CA PRO A 131 -6.96 13.69 -12.34
C PRO A 131 -6.96 12.16 -12.51
N ASP A 132 -6.12 11.66 -13.42
CA ASP A 132 -5.89 10.23 -13.63
C ASP A 132 -4.90 9.66 -12.57
N ALA A 133 -5.20 9.95 -11.31
CA ALA A 133 -4.38 9.65 -10.15
C ALA A 133 -5.24 9.49 -8.89
N THR A 134 -4.68 8.87 -7.86
CA THR A 134 -5.28 8.74 -6.54
C THR A 134 -4.46 9.50 -5.49
N GLY A 135 -4.90 9.52 -4.22
CA GLY A 135 -4.09 10.08 -3.12
C GLY A 135 -2.74 9.38 -2.94
N VAL A 136 -2.61 8.11 -3.37
CA VAL A 136 -1.34 7.36 -3.38
C VAL A 136 -0.40 7.87 -4.47
N GLY A 137 -0.91 8.60 -5.46
CA GLY A 137 -0.14 9.15 -6.56
C GLY A 137 0.82 10.29 -6.17
N TRP A 138 0.82 10.73 -4.92
CA TRP A 138 1.65 11.84 -4.45
C TRP A 138 3.10 11.40 -4.26
N VAL A 139 3.90 11.48 -5.33
CA VAL A 139 5.25 10.91 -5.37
C VAL A 139 6.36 11.90 -5.03
N TYR A 140 6.15 13.18 -5.29
CA TYR A 140 7.15 14.23 -5.07
C TYR A 140 6.47 15.54 -4.68
N GLN A 141 6.94 16.18 -3.62
CA GLN A 141 6.46 17.49 -3.17
C GLN A 141 7.64 18.45 -3.02
N TYR A 142 7.42 19.70 -3.37
CA TYR A 142 8.43 20.74 -3.33
C TYR A 142 7.85 22.09 -2.91
N VAL A 143 8.73 22.99 -2.51
CA VAL A 143 8.41 24.39 -2.19
C VAL A 143 9.24 25.32 -3.05
N VAL A 144 8.68 26.48 -3.38
CA VAL A 144 9.35 27.56 -4.10
C VAL A 144 9.68 28.65 -3.10
N VAL A 145 10.97 28.91 -2.88
CA VAL A 145 11.45 29.87 -1.88
C VAL A 145 12.29 30.95 -2.53
N ALA A 146 12.13 32.19 -2.06
CA ALA A 146 13.02 33.31 -2.39
C ALA A 146 12.98 34.35 -1.27
N LYS A 147 14.15 34.88 -0.88
CA LYS A 147 14.23 35.85 0.24
C LYS A 147 13.61 37.22 -0.09
N GLU A 148 13.65 37.62 -1.35
CA GLU A 148 13.25 38.96 -1.80
C GLU A 148 11.87 38.99 -2.48
N ARG A 149 11.06 37.92 -2.36
CA ARG A 149 9.75 37.82 -3.00
C ARG A 149 8.64 37.55 -2.01
N SER A 150 7.47 38.10 -2.31
CA SER A 150 6.25 37.85 -1.56
C SER A 150 5.67 36.46 -1.86
N LEU A 151 4.86 35.95 -0.94
CA LEU A 151 4.10 34.70 -1.13
C LEU A 151 3.15 34.75 -2.32
N ALA A 152 2.67 35.93 -2.72
CA ALA A 152 1.83 36.09 -3.90
C ALA A 152 2.62 35.91 -5.20
N GLU A 153 3.84 36.45 -5.26
CA GLU A 153 4.74 36.25 -6.40
C GLU A 153 5.22 34.80 -6.48
N LEU A 154 5.57 34.18 -5.36
CA LEU A 154 5.97 32.77 -5.32
C LEU A 154 4.83 31.85 -5.76
N ARG A 155 3.59 32.12 -5.31
CA ARG A 155 2.41 31.38 -5.75
C ARG A 155 2.12 31.57 -7.24
N SER A 156 2.32 32.78 -7.76
CA SER A 156 2.15 33.07 -9.19
C SER A 156 3.21 32.34 -10.04
N LEU A 157 4.48 32.33 -9.61
CA LEU A 157 5.54 31.55 -10.24
C LEU A 157 5.21 30.04 -10.21
N GLN A 158 4.69 29.55 -9.10
CA GLN A 158 4.26 28.17 -8.97
C GLN A 158 3.16 27.82 -9.98
N ASP A 159 2.06 28.57 -10.01
CA ASP A 159 0.87 28.24 -10.80
C ASP A 159 1.07 28.44 -12.32
N TRP A 160 1.89 29.41 -12.71
CA TRP A 160 2.04 29.84 -14.11
C TRP A 160 3.37 29.50 -14.77
N VAL A 161 4.40 29.10 -14.01
CA VAL A 161 5.72 28.72 -14.55
C VAL A 161 6.07 27.28 -14.14
N VAL A 162 6.22 27.03 -12.84
CA VAL A 162 6.75 25.75 -12.35
C VAL A 162 5.77 24.60 -12.62
N ARG A 163 4.47 24.80 -12.34
CA ARG A 163 3.42 23.82 -12.61
C ARG A 163 3.42 23.35 -14.06
N PHE A 164 3.48 24.26 -15.03
CA PHE A 164 3.46 23.89 -16.46
C PHE A 164 4.75 23.24 -16.93
N GLY A 165 5.90 23.63 -16.36
CA GLY A 165 7.17 22.97 -16.65
C GLY A 165 7.22 21.54 -16.11
N ALA A 166 6.77 21.34 -14.87
CA ALA A 166 6.71 20.03 -14.22
C ALA A 166 5.64 19.11 -14.83
N SER A 167 4.50 19.64 -15.28
CA SER A 167 3.43 18.85 -15.91
C SER A 167 3.83 18.21 -17.24
N ARG A 168 4.94 18.66 -17.86
CA ARG A 168 5.51 18.05 -19.08
C ARG A 168 6.34 16.80 -18.79
N ALA A 169 6.64 16.50 -17.53
CA ALA A 169 7.36 15.29 -17.17
C ALA A 169 6.53 14.04 -17.53
N GLU A 170 7.22 12.99 -17.95
CA GLU A 170 6.57 11.78 -18.41
C GLU A 170 5.91 11.04 -17.24
N GLY A 171 4.68 10.57 -17.44
CA GLY A 171 3.89 9.85 -16.42
C GLY A 171 3.31 10.72 -15.31
N VAL A 172 3.48 12.04 -15.33
CA VAL A 172 2.74 12.97 -14.45
C VAL A 172 1.28 13.07 -14.92
N ALA A 173 0.35 13.00 -13.97
CA ALA A 173 -1.08 13.23 -14.20
C ALA A 173 -1.48 14.68 -13.91
N GLU A 174 -0.96 15.24 -12.80
CA GLU A 174 -1.26 16.61 -12.37
C GLU A 174 -0.11 17.16 -11.53
N VAL A 175 0.07 18.49 -11.57
CA VAL A 175 0.90 19.21 -10.60
C VAL A 175 -0.01 20.21 -9.86
N ALA A 176 -0.28 19.92 -8.59
CA ALA A 176 -1.22 20.70 -7.78
C ALA A 176 -0.49 21.81 -7.01
N GLY A 177 -0.99 23.04 -7.07
CA GLY A 177 -0.48 24.16 -6.28
C GLY A 177 -1.02 24.13 -4.85
N VAL A 178 -0.18 24.44 -3.87
CA VAL A 178 -0.55 24.45 -2.45
C VAL A 178 0.12 25.62 -1.71
N GLY A 179 -0.55 26.21 -0.72
CA GLY A 179 -0.05 27.34 0.06
C GLY A 179 0.10 28.65 -0.73
N GLY A 180 0.76 29.65 -0.13
CA GLY A 180 0.92 30.99 -0.70
C GLY A 180 -0.39 31.78 -0.87
N PHE A 181 -0.30 32.94 -1.52
CA PHE A 181 -1.46 33.82 -1.79
C PHE A 181 -1.76 33.88 -3.28
N VAL A 182 -2.99 33.56 -3.69
CA VAL A 182 -3.42 33.82 -5.07
C VAL A 182 -3.72 35.32 -5.20
N LYS A 183 -3.09 35.99 -6.16
CA LYS A 183 -3.30 37.43 -6.42
C LYS A 183 -4.75 37.66 -6.88
N GLN A 184 -5.40 38.67 -6.31
CA GLN A 184 -6.76 39.07 -6.63
C GLN A 184 -6.86 40.60 -6.69
N TYR A 185 -7.63 41.11 -7.65
CA TYR A 185 -7.98 42.53 -7.75
C TYR A 185 -9.22 42.80 -6.93
N ASN A 186 -9.06 43.52 -5.82
CA ASN A 186 -10.15 43.81 -4.89
C ASN A 186 -10.69 45.23 -5.13
N VAL A 187 -11.95 45.32 -5.55
CA VAL A 187 -12.68 46.60 -5.64
C VAL A 187 -13.43 46.82 -4.34
N VAL A 188 -12.80 47.59 -3.43
CA VAL A 188 -13.32 47.89 -2.09
C VAL A 188 -14.22 49.11 -2.13
N VAL A 189 -15.53 48.89 -2.06
CA VAL A 189 -16.55 49.89 -2.36
C VAL A 189 -16.99 50.68 -1.13
N ASP A 190 -17.03 52.00 -1.21
CA ASP A 190 -17.58 52.84 -0.15
C ASP A 190 -19.11 52.97 -0.31
N PRO A 191 -19.92 52.38 0.60
CA PRO A 191 -21.37 52.39 0.50
C PRO A 191 -21.97 53.81 0.58
N ASN A 192 -21.31 54.73 1.30
CA ASN A 192 -21.80 56.10 1.44
C ASN A 192 -21.60 56.88 0.15
N ARG A 193 -20.46 56.67 -0.52
CA ARG A 193 -20.20 57.29 -1.83
C ARG A 193 -21.11 56.73 -2.91
N LEU A 194 -21.36 55.42 -2.93
CA LEU A 194 -22.35 54.83 -3.83
C LEU A 194 -23.73 55.48 -3.67
N ARG A 195 -24.19 55.62 -2.43
CA ARG A 195 -25.47 56.27 -2.11
C ARG A 195 -25.51 57.72 -2.54
N ALA A 196 -24.48 58.51 -2.20
CA ALA A 196 -24.37 59.93 -2.56
C ALA A 196 -24.39 60.15 -4.08
N GLN A 197 -23.85 59.19 -4.85
CA GLN A 197 -23.79 59.26 -6.30
C GLN A 197 -24.96 58.57 -7.02
N GLY A 198 -25.88 57.94 -6.28
CA GLY A 198 -27.01 57.20 -6.85
C GLY A 198 -26.60 55.98 -7.68
N ILE A 199 -25.51 55.30 -7.31
CA ILE A 199 -25.02 54.09 -7.99
C ILE A 199 -25.28 52.86 -7.13
N THR A 200 -25.86 51.82 -7.71
CA THR A 200 -26.09 50.53 -7.05
C THR A 200 -24.89 49.58 -7.21
N LEU A 201 -24.79 48.58 -6.32
CA LEU A 201 -23.77 47.53 -6.43
C LEU A 201 -23.88 46.75 -7.75
N SER A 202 -25.09 46.41 -8.18
CA SER A 202 -25.33 45.70 -9.44
C SER A 202 -24.84 46.51 -10.64
N LYS A 203 -25.07 47.84 -10.65
CA LYS A 203 -24.56 48.71 -11.71
C LYS A 203 -23.03 48.76 -11.76
N LEU A 204 -22.37 48.75 -10.60
CA LEU A 204 -20.91 48.66 -10.52
C LEU A 204 -20.39 47.32 -11.07
N ARG A 205 -20.99 46.20 -10.65
CA ARG A 205 -20.68 44.86 -11.15
C ARG A 205 -20.79 44.79 -12.67
N ASP A 206 -21.91 45.25 -13.21
CA ASP A 206 -22.20 45.16 -14.64
C ASP A 206 -21.25 46.06 -15.45
N ALA A 207 -20.91 47.24 -14.94
CA ALA A 207 -19.91 48.13 -15.56
C ALA A 207 -18.52 47.48 -15.59
N ILE A 208 -18.09 46.83 -14.50
CA ILE A 208 -16.80 46.12 -14.45
C ILE A 208 -16.80 44.96 -15.44
N ARG A 209 -17.87 44.16 -15.45
CA ARG A 209 -18.00 43.00 -16.35
C ARG A 209 -18.00 43.41 -17.82
N ALA A 210 -18.70 44.50 -18.18
CA ALA A 210 -18.78 45.01 -19.54
C ALA A 210 -17.45 45.64 -20.03
N SER A 211 -16.55 46.00 -19.12
CA SER A 211 -15.30 46.71 -19.43
C SER A 211 -14.08 45.79 -19.53
N ASN A 212 -14.27 44.47 -19.68
CA ASN A 212 -13.18 43.50 -19.71
C ASN A 212 -13.33 42.48 -20.86
N ALA A 213 -13.31 42.98 -22.10
CA ALA A 213 -13.39 42.13 -23.28
C ALA A 213 -12.65 42.74 -24.49
N ASP A 214 -11.93 41.90 -25.23
CA ASP A 214 -11.46 42.23 -26.57
C ASP A 214 -12.50 41.76 -27.61
N VAL A 215 -12.64 42.49 -28.71
CA VAL A 215 -13.59 42.16 -29.81
C VAL A 215 -12.90 42.11 -31.17
N GLY A 216 -13.33 41.19 -32.02
CA GLY A 216 -12.86 41.05 -33.41
C GLY A 216 -13.80 41.75 -34.39
N GLY A 217 -13.26 42.63 -35.25
CA GLY A 217 -14.03 43.44 -36.20
C GLY A 217 -13.94 42.96 -37.66
N ARG A 218 -13.65 41.68 -37.90
CA ARG A 218 -13.31 41.11 -39.23
C ARG A 218 -12.06 41.77 -39.83
N THR A 219 -12.00 41.90 -41.15
CA THR A 219 -10.88 42.47 -41.91
C THR A 219 -11.33 43.67 -42.74
N VAL A 220 -10.40 44.58 -42.99
CA VAL A 220 -10.54 45.64 -44.00
C VAL A 220 -9.41 45.44 -45.00
N GLU A 221 -9.75 45.33 -46.28
CA GLU A 221 -8.75 45.26 -47.34
C GLU A 221 -8.28 46.66 -47.72
N LEU A 222 -6.96 46.89 -47.63
CA LEU A 222 -6.33 48.14 -48.02
C LEU A 222 -5.10 47.80 -48.87
N SER A 223 -5.09 48.29 -50.12
CA SER A 223 -3.98 48.06 -51.05
C SER A 223 -3.61 46.58 -51.23
N GLU A 224 -4.62 45.72 -51.44
CA GLU A 224 -4.46 44.26 -51.61
C GLU A 224 -3.93 43.53 -50.35
N PHE A 225 -3.86 44.21 -49.20
CA PHE A 225 -3.54 43.60 -47.90
C PHE A 225 -4.77 43.56 -46.99
N GLU A 226 -4.99 42.43 -46.32
CA GLU A 226 -6.02 42.31 -45.29
C GLU A 226 -5.53 42.84 -43.93
N PHE A 227 -6.18 43.87 -43.41
CA PHE A 227 -5.96 44.39 -42.07
C PHE A 227 -7.01 43.84 -41.11
N VAL A 228 -6.59 43.03 -40.15
CA VAL A 228 -7.47 42.48 -39.11
C VAL A 228 -7.84 43.58 -38.10
N VAL A 229 -9.13 43.87 -37.99
CA VAL A 229 -9.67 44.87 -37.05
C VAL A 229 -9.81 44.24 -35.67
N ARG A 230 -9.22 44.88 -34.66
CA ARG A 230 -9.27 44.42 -33.26
C ARG A 230 -9.62 45.57 -32.32
N GLY A 231 -10.66 45.40 -31.51
CA GLY A 231 -10.95 46.25 -30.35
C GLY A 231 -10.29 45.68 -29.11
N ARG A 232 -9.47 46.48 -28.42
CA ARG A 232 -8.77 46.08 -27.20
C ARG A 232 -9.48 46.67 -25.98
N GLY A 233 -9.93 45.83 -25.07
CA GLY A 233 -10.68 46.22 -23.87
C GLY A 233 -10.36 45.40 -22.63
N TYR A 234 -9.33 44.56 -22.61
CA TYR A 234 -8.90 43.87 -21.39
C TYR A 234 -8.36 44.81 -20.30
N LEU A 235 -8.72 44.52 -19.05
CA LEU A 235 -8.17 45.14 -17.84
C LEU A 235 -6.78 44.54 -17.53
N ARG A 236 -5.76 45.39 -17.36
CA ARG A 236 -4.37 44.97 -17.12
C ARG A 236 -3.79 45.52 -15.82
N SER A 237 -4.36 46.60 -15.31
CA SER A 237 -3.83 47.32 -14.15
C SER A 237 -4.94 47.82 -13.23
N ILE A 238 -4.54 48.20 -12.01
CA ILE A 238 -5.42 48.88 -11.05
C ILE A 238 -6.02 50.15 -11.69
N ALA A 239 -5.20 50.92 -12.42
CA ALA A 239 -5.61 52.15 -13.07
C ALA A 239 -6.72 51.94 -14.12
N ASP A 240 -6.70 50.80 -14.83
CA ASP A 240 -7.74 50.47 -15.81
C ASP A 240 -9.09 50.30 -15.09
N ILE A 241 -9.12 49.55 -14.00
CA ILE A 241 -10.32 49.32 -13.19
C ILE A 241 -10.83 50.63 -12.59
N GLU A 242 -9.93 51.44 -12.04
CA GLU A 242 -10.24 52.76 -11.49
C GLU A 242 -10.86 53.71 -12.50
N SER A 243 -10.51 53.55 -13.79
CA SER A 243 -10.96 54.42 -14.88
C SER A 243 -12.34 54.08 -15.44
N ILE A 244 -12.88 52.89 -15.09
CA ILE A 244 -14.18 52.41 -15.59
C ILE A 244 -15.28 53.41 -15.26
N VAL A 245 -16.07 53.78 -16.26
CA VAL A 245 -17.15 54.77 -16.14
C VAL A 245 -18.44 54.11 -15.66
N LEU A 246 -19.05 54.70 -14.63
CA LEU A 246 -20.30 54.23 -14.02
C LEU A 246 -21.51 55.04 -14.47
N LYS A 247 -21.35 56.36 -14.60
CA LYS A 247 -22.35 57.26 -15.20
C LYS A 247 -21.65 58.49 -15.78
N THR A 248 -22.32 59.22 -16.65
CA THR A 248 -21.84 60.48 -17.19
C THR A 248 -22.95 61.52 -17.09
N GLU A 249 -22.64 62.68 -16.50
CA GLU A 249 -23.57 63.82 -16.37
C GLU A 249 -22.93 65.06 -16.99
N ALA A 250 -23.59 65.69 -17.96
CA ALA A 250 -23.12 66.89 -18.66
C ALA A 250 -21.65 66.81 -19.17
N GLY A 251 -21.20 65.63 -19.60
CA GLY A 251 -19.84 65.37 -20.08
C GLY A 251 -18.81 65.05 -18.98
N THR A 252 -19.20 65.08 -17.71
CA THR A 252 -18.35 64.68 -16.58
C THR A 252 -18.60 63.20 -16.23
N PRO A 253 -17.60 62.30 -16.39
CA PRO A 253 -17.76 60.89 -16.04
C PRO A 253 -17.54 60.66 -14.54
N LEU A 254 -18.43 59.92 -13.91
CA LEU A 254 -18.19 59.28 -12.61
C LEU A 254 -17.54 57.91 -12.84
N ARG A 255 -16.43 57.65 -12.18
CA ARG A 255 -15.62 56.45 -12.35
C ARG A 255 -15.61 55.57 -11.11
N VAL A 256 -15.10 54.34 -11.24
CA VAL A 256 -14.95 53.41 -10.10
C VAL A 256 -14.13 54.03 -8.97
N LYS A 257 -13.01 54.71 -9.27
CA LYS A 257 -12.17 55.36 -8.24
C LYS A 257 -12.91 56.39 -7.39
N ASP A 258 -14.02 56.95 -7.90
CA ASP A 258 -14.77 57.98 -7.20
C ASP A 258 -15.65 57.35 -6.11
N VAL A 259 -16.00 56.06 -6.22
CA VAL A 259 -16.88 55.32 -5.29
C VAL A 259 -16.21 54.11 -4.62
N ALA A 260 -15.04 53.69 -5.08
CA ALA A 260 -14.34 52.51 -4.57
C ALA A 260 -12.82 52.70 -4.62
N ARG A 261 -12.10 52.00 -3.73
CA ARG A 261 -10.64 51.84 -3.78
C ARG A 261 -10.32 50.50 -4.43
N VAL A 262 -9.47 50.50 -5.44
CA VAL A 262 -8.99 49.27 -6.08
C VAL A 262 -7.62 48.93 -5.52
N GLU A 263 -7.45 47.70 -5.03
CA GLU A 263 -6.17 47.24 -4.49
C GLU A 263 -5.88 45.79 -4.86
N LEU A 264 -4.60 45.41 -4.86
CA LEU A 264 -4.18 44.02 -4.98
C LEU A 264 -4.20 43.39 -3.59
N GLY A 265 -4.93 42.29 -3.45
CA GLY A 265 -4.97 41.50 -2.23
C GLY A 265 -4.95 40.00 -2.52
N PRO A 266 -4.98 39.18 -1.47
CA PRO A 266 -5.09 37.74 -1.61
C PRO A 266 -6.53 37.29 -1.83
N ASP A 267 -6.71 36.25 -2.62
CA ASP A 267 -7.95 35.47 -2.66
C ASP A 267 -8.16 34.66 -1.37
N GLU A 268 -9.35 34.09 -1.20
CA GLU A 268 -9.65 33.22 -0.08
C GLU A 268 -8.73 31.99 -0.05
N ARG A 269 -8.04 31.79 1.08
CA ARG A 269 -7.19 30.62 1.30
C ARG A 269 -7.99 29.46 1.86
N ARG A 270 -7.85 28.29 1.23
CA ARG A 270 -8.34 26.99 1.72
C ARG A 270 -7.22 25.99 2.04
N GLY A 271 -5.97 26.40 1.83
CA GLY A 271 -4.77 25.63 2.17
C GLY A 271 -3.64 26.56 2.60
N ILE A 272 -2.91 26.18 3.64
CA ILE A 272 -1.74 26.89 4.17
C ILE A 272 -0.61 25.88 4.23
N THR A 273 0.61 26.31 3.93
CA THR A 273 1.80 25.47 4.08
C THR A 273 2.91 26.21 4.78
N GLU A 274 3.68 25.46 5.56
CA GLU A 274 4.74 25.94 6.44
C GLU A 274 5.99 25.07 6.25
N LEU A 275 7.16 25.66 6.42
CA LEU A 275 8.44 24.94 6.35
C LEU A 275 9.28 25.16 7.63
N ASN A 276 9.54 24.08 8.35
CA ASN A 276 10.43 23.97 9.51
C ASN A 276 10.09 24.85 10.75
N GLY A 277 8.95 25.51 10.78
CA GLY A 277 8.60 26.51 11.81
C GLY A 277 9.18 27.91 11.54
N ASP A 278 9.78 28.12 10.36
CA ASP A 278 10.46 29.36 9.95
C ASP A 278 9.53 30.32 9.16
N GLY A 279 8.42 29.82 8.60
CA GLY A 279 7.46 30.65 7.88
C GLY A 279 6.59 29.93 6.86
N GLU A 280 5.52 30.61 6.44
CA GLU A 280 4.66 30.14 5.36
C GLU A 280 5.41 30.12 4.01
N VAL A 281 5.09 29.14 3.16
CA VAL A 281 5.69 28.96 1.83
C VAL A 281 4.61 28.64 0.79
N ALA A 282 4.95 28.75 -0.50
CA ALA A 282 4.15 28.22 -1.61
C ALA A 282 4.83 26.96 -2.17
N GLY A 283 4.05 25.96 -2.58
CA GLY A 283 4.59 24.69 -3.04
C GLY A 283 3.75 24.00 -4.10
N GLY A 284 4.27 22.84 -4.53
CA GLY A 284 3.67 21.99 -5.54
C GLY A 284 3.74 20.52 -5.18
N ILE A 285 2.69 19.79 -5.55
CA ILE A 285 2.57 18.34 -5.38
C ILE A 285 2.52 17.71 -6.77
N ILE A 286 3.42 16.78 -7.05
CA ILE A 286 3.46 16.05 -8.32
C ILE A 286 2.72 14.73 -8.14
N LEU A 287 1.66 14.55 -8.91
CA LEU A 287 0.84 13.35 -8.91
C LEU A 287 1.25 12.46 -10.08
N GLN A 288 1.70 11.23 -9.78
CA GLN A 288 1.91 10.21 -10.80
C GLN A 288 0.58 9.71 -11.35
N ARG A 289 0.59 9.37 -12.64
CA ARG A 289 -0.53 8.68 -13.27
C ARG A 289 -0.65 7.26 -12.74
N PHE A 290 -1.89 6.78 -12.66
CA PHE A 290 -2.17 5.39 -12.29
C PHE A 290 -1.38 4.41 -13.18
N GLY A 291 -0.72 3.43 -12.56
CA GLY A 291 0.08 2.41 -13.26
C GLY A 291 1.44 2.88 -13.84
N ALA A 292 1.82 4.14 -13.67
CA ALA A 292 3.14 4.62 -14.08
C ALA A 292 4.25 4.13 -13.13
N ASN A 293 5.50 4.15 -13.60
CA ASN A 293 6.67 3.86 -12.76
C ASN A 293 7.02 5.08 -11.90
N ALA A 294 6.82 4.98 -10.59
CA ALA A 294 7.05 6.08 -9.65
C ALA A 294 8.48 6.65 -9.73
N LEU A 295 9.50 5.78 -9.74
CA LEU A 295 10.90 6.21 -9.80
C LEU A 295 11.19 7.03 -11.08
N HIS A 296 10.75 6.53 -12.23
CA HIS A 296 10.94 7.21 -13.51
C HIS A 296 10.17 8.55 -13.58
N VAL A 297 8.95 8.61 -13.04
CA VAL A 297 8.17 9.85 -12.96
C VAL A 297 8.90 10.88 -12.11
N ILE A 298 9.44 10.48 -10.96
CA ILE A 298 10.19 11.37 -10.06
C ILE A 298 11.48 11.86 -10.74
N GLU A 299 12.25 10.99 -11.39
CA GLU A 299 13.47 11.37 -12.11
C GLU A 299 13.16 12.34 -13.25
N SER A 300 12.12 12.07 -14.04
CA SER A 300 11.64 12.96 -15.11
C SER A 300 11.21 14.31 -14.56
N ALA A 301 10.47 14.31 -13.44
CA ALA A 301 10.05 15.53 -12.75
C ALA A 301 11.23 16.34 -12.21
N LYS A 302 12.20 15.70 -11.52
CA LYS A 302 13.43 16.34 -11.03
C LYS A 302 14.22 16.98 -12.18
N ALA A 303 14.37 16.28 -13.30
CA ALA A 303 15.05 16.81 -14.48
C ALA A 303 14.34 18.06 -15.05
N ARG A 304 13.00 18.02 -15.14
CA ARG A 304 12.20 19.17 -15.60
C ARG A 304 12.23 20.34 -14.62
N LEU A 305 12.16 20.08 -13.32
CA LEU A 305 12.28 21.13 -12.31
C LEU A 305 13.66 21.78 -12.33
N ALA A 306 14.73 21.01 -12.51
CA ALA A 306 16.08 21.55 -12.64
C ALA A 306 16.26 22.40 -13.91
N GLU A 307 15.59 22.04 -15.02
CA GLU A 307 15.54 22.87 -16.24
C GLU A 307 14.79 24.18 -15.99
N VAL A 308 13.60 24.11 -15.37
CA VAL A 308 12.78 25.28 -15.05
C VAL A 308 13.48 26.21 -14.06
N ALA A 309 14.18 25.66 -13.06
CA ALA A 309 14.91 26.44 -12.06
C ALA A 309 15.91 27.42 -12.68
N LYS A 310 16.54 27.07 -13.82
CA LYS A 310 17.46 27.97 -14.55
C LYS A 310 16.77 29.19 -15.17
N SER A 311 15.46 29.10 -15.42
CA SER A 311 14.65 30.20 -15.96
C SER A 311 13.98 31.04 -14.88
N LEU A 312 14.06 30.63 -13.61
CA LEU A 312 13.45 31.37 -12.52
C LEU A 312 14.25 32.65 -12.21
N PRO A 313 13.59 33.67 -11.66
CA PRO A 313 14.28 34.90 -11.26
C PRO A 313 15.38 34.64 -10.23
N SER A 314 16.44 35.46 -10.25
CA SER A 314 17.58 35.36 -9.33
C SER A 314 17.13 35.25 -7.86
N GLY A 315 17.74 34.32 -7.12
CA GLY A 315 17.43 34.08 -5.70
C GLY A 315 16.17 33.23 -5.45
N THR A 316 15.55 32.67 -6.50
CA THR A 316 14.44 31.71 -6.38
C THR A 316 14.95 30.28 -6.50
N GLU A 317 14.62 29.45 -5.51
CA GLU A 317 15.02 28.04 -5.45
C GLU A 317 13.80 27.13 -5.33
N ILE A 318 13.92 25.92 -5.87
CA ILE A 318 12.92 24.85 -5.72
C ILE A 318 13.53 23.80 -4.80
N LEU A 319 12.95 23.62 -3.61
CA LEU A 319 13.45 22.68 -2.61
C LEU A 319 12.51 21.46 -2.48
N PRO A 320 13.03 20.22 -2.52
CA PRO A 320 12.23 19.04 -2.22
C PRO A 320 11.84 19.01 -0.74
N VAL A 321 10.57 18.70 -0.47
CA VAL A 321 10.06 18.50 0.90
C VAL A 321 9.50 17.09 1.11
N TYR A 322 9.25 16.35 0.04
CA TYR A 322 8.95 14.91 0.11
C TYR A 322 9.40 14.26 -1.19
N ASP A 323 10.12 13.14 -1.07
CA ASP A 323 10.67 12.42 -2.21
C ASP A 323 10.58 10.91 -1.99
N ARG A 324 9.67 10.26 -2.73
CA ARG A 324 9.48 8.81 -2.63
C ARG A 324 10.65 8.01 -3.22
N SER A 325 11.51 8.60 -4.06
CA SER A 325 12.61 7.84 -4.69
C SER A 325 13.57 7.28 -3.64
N HIS A 326 13.81 8.01 -2.55
CA HIS A 326 14.65 7.55 -1.45
C HIS A 326 14.12 6.24 -0.82
N LEU A 327 12.81 6.11 -0.63
CA LEU A 327 12.20 4.88 -0.11
C LEU A 327 12.32 3.73 -1.12
N ILE A 328 12.09 4.01 -2.41
CA ILE A 328 12.19 3.01 -3.48
C ILE A 328 13.63 2.47 -3.56
N GLU A 329 14.63 3.37 -3.60
CA GLU A 329 16.04 3.03 -3.65
C GLU A 329 16.49 2.27 -2.39
N ALA A 330 16.09 2.72 -1.20
CA ALA A 330 16.42 2.04 0.06
C ALA A 330 15.81 0.64 0.16
N ALA A 331 14.56 0.48 -0.29
CA ALA A 331 13.89 -0.81 -0.34
C ALA A 331 14.58 -1.79 -1.31
N ILE A 332 14.97 -1.29 -2.51
CA ILE A 332 15.70 -2.09 -3.51
C ILE A 332 17.10 -2.46 -2.99
N GLU A 333 17.83 -1.52 -2.39
CA GLU A 333 19.17 -1.75 -1.84
C GLU A 333 19.13 -2.82 -0.73
N THR A 334 18.16 -2.70 0.18
CA THR A 334 17.92 -3.69 1.25
C THR A 334 17.71 -5.08 0.64
N LEU A 335 16.83 -5.18 -0.36
CA LEU A 335 16.45 -6.46 -0.93
C LEU A 335 17.54 -7.06 -1.83
N ARG A 336 18.29 -6.22 -2.54
CA ARG A 336 19.49 -6.62 -3.28
C ARG A 336 20.54 -7.16 -2.31
N GLY A 337 20.78 -6.48 -1.20
CA GLY A 337 21.67 -6.93 -0.14
C GLY A 337 21.25 -8.30 0.39
N THR A 338 19.98 -8.42 0.81
CA THR A 338 19.42 -9.69 1.29
C THR A 338 19.56 -10.80 0.25
N LEU A 339 19.13 -10.61 -1.00
CA LEU A 339 19.24 -11.64 -2.05
C LEU A 339 20.70 -12.09 -2.31
N VAL A 340 21.66 -11.17 -2.23
CA VAL A 340 23.09 -11.49 -2.37
C VAL A 340 23.58 -12.28 -1.16
N GLU A 341 23.24 -11.86 0.06
CA GLU A 341 23.57 -12.57 1.31
C GLU A 341 22.99 -13.99 1.29
N GLU A 342 21.71 -14.14 0.92
CA GLU A 342 21.05 -15.43 0.78
C GLU A 342 21.77 -16.33 -0.22
N SER A 343 22.08 -15.79 -1.40
CA SER A 343 22.79 -16.54 -2.45
C SER A 343 24.17 -17.01 -1.99
N ILE A 344 24.91 -16.17 -1.24
CA ILE A 344 26.22 -16.51 -0.68
C ILE A 344 26.09 -17.56 0.42
N ILE A 345 25.15 -17.39 1.36
CA ILE A 345 24.93 -18.33 2.46
C ILE A 345 24.53 -19.69 1.92
N VAL A 346 23.58 -19.73 0.98
CA VAL A 346 23.14 -20.96 0.33
C VAL A 346 24.28 -21.63 -0.44
N ALA A 347 25.10 -20.85 -1.15
CA ALA A 347 26.30 -21.35 -1.82
C ALA A 347 27.30 -21.97 -0.82
N LEU A 348 27.52 -21.31 0.33
CA LEU A 348 28.41 -21.78 1.38
C LEU A 348 27.91 -23.08 2.01
N VAL A 349 26.61 -23.19 2.29
CA VAL A 349 25.98 -24.43 2.76
C VAL A 349 26.21 -25.56 1.75
N CYS A 350 26.00 -25.31 0.46
CA CYS A 350 26.25 -26.32 -0.58
C CYS A 350 27.71 -26.76 -0.64
N ILE A 351 28.67 -25.83 -0.52
CA ILE A 351 30.11 -26.16 -0.53
C ILE A 351 30.49 -27.00 0.68
N VAL A 352 30.03 -26.62 1.88
CA VAL A 352 30.32 -27.33 3.14
C VAL A 352 29.79 -28.76 3.12
N PHE A 353 28.55 -28.94 2.66
CA PHE A 353 27.94 -30.26 2.63
C PHE A 353 28.48 -31.14 1.49
N LEU A 354 28.81 -30.59 0.33
CA LEU A 354 29.31 -31.36 -0.82
C LEU A 354 30.83 -31.59 -0.80
N LEU A 355 31.61 -30.77 -0.09
CA LEU A 355 33.09 -30.78 -0.07
C LEU A 355 33.76 -30.88 -1.46
N HIS A 356 33.03 -30.47 -2.50
CA HIS A 356 33.46 -30.50 -3.88
C HIS A 356 32.94 -29.25 -4.59
N VAL A 357 33.77 -28.21 -4.63
CA VAL A 357 33.42 -26.86 -5.12
C VAL A 357 32.79 -26.91 -6.52
N ARG A 358 33.30 -27.76 -7.42
CA ARG A 358 32.73 -27.89 -8.77
C ARG A 358 31.31 -28.44 -8.77
N SER A 359 30.97 -29.32 -7.84
CA SER A 359 29.59 -29.82 -7.71
C SER A 359 28.68 -28.75 -7.13
N ALA A 360 29.16 -27.98 -6.15
CA ALA A 360 28.42 -26.82 -5.64
C ALA A 360 28.15 -25.77 -6.73
N LEU A 361 29.09 -25.56 -7.68
CA LEU A 361 28.89 -24.63 -8.81
C LEU A 361 27.66 -24.97 -9.67
N VAL A 362 27.26 -26.23 -9.77
CA VAL A 362 26.04 -26.61 -10.51
C VAL A 362 24.80 -25.98 -9.85
N ALA A 363 24.71 -26.10 -8.53
CA ALA A 363 23.62 -25.57 -7.74
C ALA A 363 23.67 -24.03 -7.67
N ILE A 364 24.87 -23.45 -7.58
CA ILE A 364 25.09 -22.00 -7.57
C ILE A 364 24.71 -21.35 -8.90
N LEU A 365 25.10 -21.93 -10.05
CA LEU A 365 24.80 -21.37 -11.37
C LEU A 365 23.31 -21.44 -11.73
N MET A 366 22.57 -22.38 -11.12
CA MET A 366 21.12 -22.49 -11.32
C MET A 366 20.36 -21.28 -10.75
N LEU A 367 20.80 -20.75 -9.60
CA LEU A 367 20.09 -19.68 -8.89
C LEU A 367 19.96 -18.39 -9.74
N PRO A 368 21.04 -17.78 -10.27
CA PRO A 368 20.92 -16.59 -11.10
C PRO A 368 20.06 -16.80 -12.34
N VAL A 369 20.16 -17.97 -13.00
CA VAL A 369 19.37 -18.28 -14.20
C VAL A 369 17.88 -18.38 -13.84
N GLY A 370 17.53 -19.05 -12.74
CA GLY A 370 16.14 -19.16 -12.29
C GLY A 370 15.53 -17.83 -11.89
N ILE A 371 16.30 -16.96 -11.21
CA ILE A 371 15.88 -15.60 -10.85
C ILE A 371 15.66 -14.74 -12.10
N LEU A 372 16.57 -14.80 -13.07
CA LEU A 372 16.45 -14.06 -14.34
C LEU A 372 15.23 -14.53 -15.16
N MET A 373 14.94 -15.83 -15.17
CA MET A 373 13.72 -16.35 -15.77
C MET A 373 12.45 -15.87 -15.04
N ALA A 374 12.49 -15.74 -13.71
CA ALA A 374 11.38 -15.16 -12.95
C ALA A 374 11.12 -13.70 -13.33
N PHE A 375 12.17 -12.88 -13.49
CA PHE A 375 12.04 -11.50 -13.99
C PHE A 375 11.47 -11.43 -15.41
N ALA A 376 11.86 -12.36 -16.30
CA ALA A 376 11.26 -12.46 -17.62
C ALA A 376 9.76 -12.76 -17.55
N GLY A 377 9.34 -13.66 -16.64
CA GLY A 377 7.93 -13.95 -16.36
C GLY A 377 7.17 -12.73 -15.83
N MET A 378 7.76 -11.98 -14.89
CA MET A 378 7.18 -10.73 -14.37
C MET A 378 6.92 -9.72 -15.49
N LYS A 379 7.91 -9.50 -16.36
CA LYS A 379 7.77 -8.57 -17.48
C LYS A 379 6.69 -9.01 -18.47
N GLY A 380 6.56 -10.31 -18.73
CA GLY A 380 5.53 -10.88 -19.60
C GLY A 380 4.09 -10.66 -19.07
N LEU A 381 3.90 -10.54 -17.76
CA LEU A 381 2.61 -10.23 -17.12
C LEU A 381 2.43 -8.77 -16.73
N GLY A 382 3.42 -7.90 -16.98
CA GLY A 382 3.36 -6.49 -16.58
C GLY A 382 3.46 -6.26 -15.07
N LEU A 383 4.03 -7.21 -14.32
CA LEU A 383 4.27 -7.05 -12.87
C LEU A 383 5.52 -6.21 -12.63
N GLY A 384 5.40 -5.14 -11.83
CA GLY A 384 6.54 -4.34 -11.40
C GLY A 384 7.42 -5.03 -10.35
N ALA A 385 8.64 -4.53 -10.19
CA ALA A 385 9.57 -4.90 -9.13
C ALA A 385 9.39 -3.97 -7.92
N ASN A 386 9.10 -4.57 -6.77
CA ASN A 386 8.81 -3.95 -5.49
C ASN A 386 9.14 -4.93 -4.35
N ILE A 387 9.06 -4.49 -3.09
CA ILE A 387 9.40 -5.32 -1.91
C ILE A 387 8.67 -6.68 -1.93
N MET A 388 7.37 -6.69 -2.27
CA MET A 388 6.57 -7.92 -2.25
C MET A 388 6.96 -8.90 -3.35
N SER A 389 7.09 -8.41 -4.58
CA SER A 389 7.49 -9.23 -5.74
C SER A 389 8.90 -9.79 -5.58
N LEU A 390 9.88 -8.96 -5.21
CA LEU A 390 11.25 -9.41 -4.98
C LEU A 390 11.37 -10.30 -3.72
N GLY A 391 10.57 -10.04 -2.69
CA GLY A 391 10.46 -10.90 -1.51
C GLY A 391 9.99 -12.32 -1.84
N GLY A 392 9.08 -12.47 -2.81
CA GLY A 392 8.69 -13.79 -3.31
C GLY A 392 9.84 -14.57 -3.96
N ILE A 393 10.78 -13.87 -4.61
CA ILE A 393 12.02 -14.46 -5.12
C ILE A 393 12.92 -14.88 -3.96
N ALA A 394 13.14 -13.99 -2.98
CA ALA A 394 13.98 -14.26 -1.80
C ALA A 394 13.52 -15.53 -1.04
N ILE A 395 12.22 -15.63 -0.78
CA ILE A 395 11.62 -16.81 -0.15
C ILE A 395 11.80 -18.09 -1.00
N ALA A 396 11.87 -17.96 -2.32
CA ALA A 396 12.05 -19.09 -3.21
C ALA A 396 13.50 -19.60 -3.27
N VAL A 397 14.52 -18.74 -3.07
CA VAL A 397 15.96 -19.08 -3.27
C VAL A 397 16.35 -20.36 -2.53
N GLY A 398 15.97 -20.48 -1.25
CA GLY A 398 16.29 -21.66 -0.43
C GLY A 398 15.66 -22.96 -0.96
N ALA A 399 14.45 -22.90 -1.51
CA ALA A 399 13.76 -24.07 -2.08
C ALA A 399 14.18 -24.36 -3.53
N MET A 400 14.57 -23.35 -4.30
CA MET A 400 14.99 -23.51 -5.71
C MET A 400 16.20 -24.42 -5.86
N ILE A 401 17.14 -24.35 -4.90
CA ILE A 401 18.39 -25.10 -4.97
C ILE A 401 18.23 -26.58 -4.56
N ASP A 402 17.13 -26.92 -3.86
CA ASP A 402 16.93 -28.25 -3.28
C ASP A 402 16.99 -29.36 -4.35
N ALA A 403 16.26 -29.18 -5.45
CA ALA A 403 16.25 -30.18 -6.52
C ALA A 403 17.64 -30.38 -7.16
N ALA A 404 18.46 -29.33 -7.26
CA ALA A 404 19.83 -29.47 -7.72
C ALA A 404 20.68 -30.22 -6.70
N ILE A 405 20.56 -29.89 -5.41
CA ILE A 405 21.28 -30.55 -4.31
C ILE A 405 20.99 -32.05 -4.30
N VAL A 406 19.71 -32.44 -4.28
CA VAL A 406 19.31 -33.85 -4.19
C VAL A 406 19.76 -34.62 -5.44
N MET A 407 19.72 -34.00 -6.61
CA MET A 407 20.18 -34.62 -7.85
C MET A 407 21.70 -34.81 -7.90
N ILE A 408 22.47 -33.82 -7.43
CA ILE A 408 23.93 -33.89 -7.31
C ILE A 408 24.34 -34.95 -6.30
N GLU A 409 23.68 -35.01 -5.15
CA GLU A 409 23.95 -36.00 -4.11
C GLU A 409 23.66 -37.42 -4.62
N ASN A 410 22.52 -37.62 -5.30
CA ASN A 410 22.22 -38.94 -5.87
C ASN A 410 23.28 -39.35 -6.90
N ALA A 411 23.79 -38.40 -7.69
CA ALA A 411 24.86 -38.65 -8.65
C ALA A 411 26.21 -38.97 -7.99
N HIS A 412 26.59 -38.31 -6.90
CA HIS A 412 27.81 -38.64 -6.13
C HIS A 412 27.75 -40.10 -5.64
N LYS A 413 26.62 -40.51 -5.08
CA LYS A 413 26.42 -41.87 -4.57
C LYS A 413 26.49 -42.93 -5.68
N HIS A 414 25.94 -42.63 -6.85
CA HIS A 414 26.04 -43.53 -8.02
C HIS A 414 27.46 -43.62 -8.59
N LEU A 415 28.23 -42.53 -8.54
CA LEU A 415 29.63 -42.52 -8.96
C LEU A 415 30.55 -43.28 -7.99
N GLU A 416 30.25 -43.27 -6.69
CA GLU A 416 30.97 -44.05 -5.67
C GLU A 416 30.72 -45.57 -5.82
N ARG A 417 29.50 -45.97 -6.20
CA ARG A 417 29.08 -47.38 -6.34
C ARG A 417 29.36 -47.99 -7.73
N ALA A 418 29.87 -47.20 -8.69
CA ALA A 418 30.03 -47.64 -10.08
C ALA A 418 31.22 -48.59 -10.27
N SER A 419 31.04 -49.63 -11.07
CA SER A 419 32.10 -50.57 -11.45
C SER A 419 33.18 -49.89 -12.33
N PRO A 420 34.47 -50.27 -12.23
CA PRO A 420 35.51 -49.71 -13.07
C PRO A 420 35.21 -49.95 -14.56
N GLY A 421 35.07 -48.87 -15.36
CA GLY A 421 34.88 -48.94 -16.82
C GLY A 421 33.53 -48.44 -17.37
N THR A 422 32.51 -48.18 -16.53
CA THR A 422 31.25 -47.59 -17.01
C THR A 422 31.40 -46.11 -17.43
N PRO A 423 30.84 -45.68 -18.58
CA PRO A 423 30.89 -44.28 -19.00
C PRO A 423 30.22 -43.36 -17.97
N ARG A 424 30.96 -42.35 -17.48
CA ARG A 424 30.48 -41.40 -16.47
C ARG A 424 29.16 -40.72 -16.85
N VAL A 425 28.98 -40.37 -18.12
CA VAL A 425 27.78 -39.68 -18.61
C VAL A 425 26.54 -40.56 -18.39
N ASP A 426 26.63 -41.86 -18.63
CA ASP A 426 25.50 -42.78 -18.43
C ASP A 426 25.18 -42.97 -16.95
N ILE A 427 26.19 -42.98 -16.07
CA ILE A 427 26.01 -43.02 -14.61
C ILE A 427 25.25 -41.76 -14.14
N LEU A 428 25.67 -40.58 -14.60
CA LEU A 428 25.03 -39.31 -14.26
C LEU A 428 23.58 -39.24 -14.78
N ILE A 429 23.33 -39.69 -16.01
CA ILE A 429 21.98 -39.74 -16.59
C ILE A 429 21.09 -40.70 -15.80
N ARG A 430 21.60 -41.86 -15.41
CA ARG A 430 20.85 -42.85 -14.62
C ARG A 430 20.48 -42.28 -13.25
N ALA A 431 21.45 -41.66 -12.56
CA ALA A 431 21.22 -41.04 -11.26
C ALA A 431 20.20 -39.90 -11.32
N ALA A 432 20.29 -39.03 -12.34
CA ALA A 432 19.34 -37.94 -12.53
C ALA A 432 17.94 -38.45 -12.92
N SER A 433 17.85 -39.52 -13.73
CA SER A 433 16.59 -40.09 -14.18
C SER A 433 15.81 -40.81 -13.08
N GLU A 434 16.50 -41.30 -12.04
CA GLU A 434 15.89 -41.96 -10.88
C GLU A 434 15.13 -40.97 -9.98
N VAL A 435 15.77 -39.85 -9.62
CA VAL A 435 15.19 -38.87 -8.68
C VAL A 435 14.45 -37.72 -9.38
N GLY A 436 14.76 -37.46 -10.64
CA GLY A 436 14.20 -36.34 -11.40
C GLY A 436 12.67 -36.25 -11.43
N PRO A 437 11.92 -37.34 -11.65
CA PRO A 437 10.46 -37.31 -11.59
C PRO A 437 9.92 -36.88 -10.23
N SER A 438 10.43 -37.47 -9.15
CA SER A 438 9.99 -37.17 -7.78
C SER A 438 10.29 -35.73 -7.37
N LEU A 439 11.46 -35.21 -7.75
CA LEU A 439 11.85 -33.82 -7.50
C LEU A 439 11.02 -32.81 -8.31
N PHE A 440 10.69 -33.13 -9.57
CA PHE A 440 9.81 -32.28 -10.35
C PHE A 440 8.41 -32.19 -9.74
N PHE A 441 7.85 -33.32 -9.27
CA PHE A 441 6.56 -33.34 -8.58
C PHE A 441 6.61 -32.64 -7.22
N SER A 442 7.72 -32.71 -6.46
CA SER A 442 7.86 -31.97 -5.20
C SER A 442 7.88 -30.46 -5.40
N LEU A 443 8.65 -29.97 -6.38
CA LEU A 443 8.67 -28.54 -6.73
C LEU A 443 7.31 -28.07 -7.27
N LEU A 444 6.59 -28.93 -7.99
CA LEU A 444 5.23 -28.63 -8.45
C LEU A 444 4.26 -28.51 -7.26
N ILE A 445 4.37 -29.36 -6.23
CA ILE A 445 3.58 -29.24 -4.99
C ILE A 445 3.80 -27.87 -4.34
N ILE A 446 5.05 -27.41 -4.23
CA ILE A 446 5.36 -26.10 -3.65
C ILE A 446 4.80 -24.95 -4.49
N THR A 447 4.83 -25.11 -5.81
CA THR A 447 4.31 -24.11 -6.75
C THR A 447 2.79 -24.01 -6.67
N VAL A 448 2.09 -25.15 -6.72
CA VAL A 448 0.62 -25.19 -6.73
C VAL A 448 0.04 -24.93 -5.33
N SER A 449 0.75 -25.22 -4.24
CA SER A 449 0.30 -24.87 -2.89
C SER A 449 0.18 -23.36 -2.67
N PHE A 450 0.76 -22.54 -3.55
CA PHE A 450 0.65 -21.07 -3.54
C PHE A 450 -0.52 -20.54 -4.35
N LEU A 451 -1.10 -21.36 -5.23
CA LEU A 451 -2.20 -20.95 -6.10
C LEU A 451 -3.41 -20.39 -5.33
N PRO A 452 -3.78 -20.93 -4.15
CA PRO A 452 -4.91 -20.39 -3.38
C PRO A 452 -4.71 -18.95 -2.89
N ILE A 453 -3.48 -18.43 -2.83
CA ILE A 453 -3.21 -17.03 -2.45
C ILE A 453 -3.76 -16.06 -3.51
N PHE A 454 -3.81 -16.45 -4.79
CA PHE A 454 -4.42 -15.62 -5.85
C PHE A 454 -5.93 -15.43 -5.70
N THR A 455 -6.56 -16.14 -4.76
CA THR A 455 -7.98 -15.97 -4.46
C THR A 455 -8.24 -14.88 -3.41
N LEU A 456 -7.20 -14.29 -2.83
CA LEU A 456 -7.30 -13.08 -2.02
C LEU A 456 -7.74 -11.92 -2.90
N GLU A 457 -8.66 -11.11 -2.39
CA GLU A 457 -9.29 -10.01 -3.12
C GLU A 457 -8.76 -8.66 -2.60
N SER A 458 -9.09 -7.55 -3.27
CA SER A 458 -8.84 -6.18 -2.81
C SER A 458 -7.39 -5.91 -2.37
N GLN A 459 -7.20 -5.24 -1.23
CA GLN A 459 -5.90 -4.78 -0.75
C GLN A 459 -4.95 -5.95 -0.44
N GLU A 460 -5.44 -6.99 0.23
CA GLU A 460 -4.65 -8.19 0.52
C GLU A 460 -4.22 -8.93 -0.76
N GLY A 461 -5.10 -9.02 -1.76
CA GLY A 461 -4.80 -9.60 -3.07
C GLY A 461 -3.74 -8.81 -3.84
N ARG A 462 -3.85 -7.48 -3.89
CA ARG A 462 -2.87 -6.60 -4.56
C ARG A 462 -1.50 -6.61 -3.88
N LEU A 463 -1.47 -6.77 -2.55
CA LEU A 463 -0.24 -6.83 -1.78
C LEU A 463 0.51 -8.16 -1.97
N PHE A 464 -0.18 -9.29 -1.80
CA PHE A 464 0.44 -10.62 -1.82
C PHE A 464 0.43 -11.31 -3.19
N GLY A 465 -0.39 -10.85 -4.14
CA GLY A 465 -0.44 -11.37 -5.51
C GLY A 465 0.92 -11.32 -6.21
N PRO A 466 1.63 -10.17 -6.26
CA PRO A 466 2.96 -10.08 -6.85
C PRO A 466 3.97 -11.03 -6.20
N LEU A 467 3.93 -11.19 -4.87
CA LEU A 467 4.75 -12.14 -4.13
C LEU A 467 4.48 -13.59 -4.54
N ALA A 468 3.20 -13.96 -4.67
CA ALA A 468 2.80 -15.29 -5.09
C ALA A 468 3.23 -15.56 -6.55
N PHE A 469 3.10 -14.60 -7.46
CA PHE A 469 3.56 -14.73 -8.85
C PHE A 469 5.06 -14.96 -8.95
N THR A 470 5.87 -14.12 -8.31
CA THR A 470 7.32 -14.23 -8.42
C THR A 470 7.86 -15.49 -7.79
N LYS A 471 7.33 -15.91 -6.63
CA LYS A 471 7.66 -17.20 -6.04
C LYS A 471 7.29 -18.35 -7.00
N THR A 472 6.09 -18.31 -7.57
CA THR A 472 5.62 -19.32 -8.53
C THR A 472 6.54 -19.38 -9.76
N PHE A 473 6.93 -18.24 -10.33
CA PHE A 473 7.86 -18.19 -11.46
C PHE A 473 9.25 -18.67 -11.11
N ALA A 474 9.77 -18.31 -9.93
CA ALA A 474 11.05 -18.77 -9.44
C ALA A 474 11.06 -20.31 -9.28
N MET A 475 10.04 -20.87 -8.64
CA MET A 475 9.89 -22.32 -8.45
C MET A 475 9.64 -23.07 -9.77
N ALA A 476 8.81 -22.53 -10.66
CA ALA A 476 8.58 -23.10 -11.99
C ALA A 476 9.86 -23.08 -12.83
N SER A 477 10.64 -22.00 -12.76
CA SER A 477 11.95 -21.90 -13.41
C SER A 477 12.92 -22.92 -12.82
N ALA A 478 12.96 -23.07 -11.50
CA ALA A 478 13.78 -24.10 -10.84
C ALA A 478 13.37 -25.52 -11.25
N ALA A 479 12.08 -25.81 -11.36
CA ALA A 479 11.57 -27.10 -11.83
C ALA A 479 11.93 -27.38 -13.29
N LEU A 480 11.91 -26.36 -14.16
CA LEU A 480 12.34 -26.52 -15.55
C LEU A 480 13.87 -26.71 -15.65
N LEU A 481 14.63 -25.92 -14.92
CA LEU A 481 16.10 -25.96 -14.91
C LEU A 481 16.63 -27.26 -14.29
N SER A 482 15.95 -27.83 -13.29
CA SER A 482 16.33 -29.11 -12.69
C SER A 482 16.23 -30.29 -13.67
N LEU A 483 15.34 -30.20 -14.67
CA LEU A 483 15.21 -31.22 -15.72
C LEU A 483 16.12 -30.97 -16.94
N THR A 484 16.60 -29.75 -17.12
CA THR A 484 17.31 -29.31 -18.33
C THR A 484 18.76 -28.91 -18.06
N LEU A 485 18.96 -27.77 -17.37
CA LEU A 485 20.26 -27.18 -17.11
C LEU A 485 21.07 -28.00 -16.09
N VAL A 486 20.46 -28.46 -14.99
CA VAL A 486 21.17 -29.20 -13.93
C VAL A 486 21.83 -30.48 -14.46
N PRO A 487 21.14 -31.38 -15.19
CA PRO A 487 21.78 -32.56 -15.78
C PRO A 487 22.93 -32.22 -16.75
N ALA A 488 22.77 -31.15 -17.54
CA ALA A 488 23.82 -30.70 -18.46
C ALA A 488 25.05 -30.16 -17.73
N LEU A 489 24.84 -29.33 -16.69
CA LEU A 489 25.90 -28.80 -15.84
C LEU A 489 26.58 -29.92 -15.02
N MET A 490 25.86 -30.95 -14.61
CA MET A 490 26.45 -32.11 -13.93
C MET A 490 27.49 -32.82 -14.81
N VAL A 491 27.22 -33.01 -16.11
CA VAL A 491 28.17 -33.61 -17.06
C VAL A 491 29.44 -32.74 -17.25
N LEU A 492 29.28 -31.42 -17.16
CA LEU A 492 30.39 -30.47 -17.27
C LEU A 492 31.23 -30.39 -15.99
N PHE A 493 30.60 -30.22 -14.83
CA PHE A 493 31.28 -29.83 -13.59
C PHE A 493 31.53 -30.98 -12.60
N VAL A 494 30.76 -32.07 -12.64
CA VAL A 494 30.99 -33.25 -11.78
C VAL A 494 32.13 -34.09 -12.37
N ARG A 495 33.37 -33.57 -12.25
CA ARG A 495 34.62 -34.23 -12.67
C ARG A 495 35.69 -34.11 -11.58
N GLY A 496 36.45 -35.19 -11.38
CA GLY A 496 37.58 -35.23 -10.45
C GLY A 496 37.42 -36.33 -9.39
N ARG A 497 38.27 -36.29 -8.36
CA ARG A 497 38.16 -37.18 -7.18
C ARG A 497 37.00 -36.72 -6.31
N ILE A 498 35.90 -37.47 -6.32
CA ILE A 498 34.76 -37.24 -5.42
C ILE A 498 35.12 -37.81 -4.05
N VAL A 499 34.98 -37.02 -3.01
CA VAL A 499 35.27 -37.46 -1.64
C VAL A 499 34.15 -38.40 -1.19
N PRO A 500 34.46 -39.63 -0.76
CA PRO A 500 33.46 -40.57 -0.25
C PRO A 500 32.65 -40.01 0.91
N GLU A 501 31.36 -40.35 0.97
CA GLU A 501 30.40 -39.82 1.94
C GLU A 501 30.86 -39.95 3.40
N HIS A 502 31.51 -41.07 3.73
CA HIS A 502 32.00 -41.39 5.07
C HIS A 502 33.19 -40.54 5.50
N ARG A 503 33.81 -39.73 4.63
CA ARG A 503 34.95 -38.85 4.96
C ARG A 503 34.55 -37.40 5.25
N ASN A 504 33.29 -37.02 5.04
CA ASN A 504 32.84 -35.67 5.38
C ASN A 504 32.62 -35.57 6.91
N PRO A 505 33.36 -34.71 7.64
CA PRO A 505 33.24 -34.60 9.10
C PRO A 505 31.85 -34.14 9.56
N VAL A 506 31.18 -33.27 8.77
CA VAL A 506 29.82 -32.79 9.08
C VAL A 506 28.84 -33.96 8.99
N ASN A 507 28.99 -34.82 7.97
CA ASN A 507 28.12 -35.98 7.82
C ASN A 507 28.36 -37.03 8.90
N GLN A 508 29.62 -37.32 9.24
CA GLN A 508 29.94 -38.25 10.32
C GLN A 508 29.32 -37.79 11.64
N PHE A 509 29.42 -36.50 11.97
CA PHE A 509 28.82 -35.93 13.17
C PHE A 509 27.29 -36.04 13.17
N LEU A 510 26.63 -35.68 12.05
CA LEU A 510 25.18 -35.79 11.92
C LEU A 510 24.69 -37.24 12.05
N ILE A 511 25.36 -38.19 11.39
CA ILE A 511 25.04 -39.62 11.48
C ILE A 511 25.29 -40.15 12.90
N TRP A 512 26.38 -39.72 13.54
CA TRP A 512 26.71 -40.10 14.91
C TRP A 512 25.65 -39.66 15.92
N ILE A 513 25.09 -38.46 15.76
CA ILE A 513 23.95 -37.97 16.57
C ILE A 513 22.65 -38.69 16.20
N TYR A 514 22.37 -38.84 14.91
CA TYR A 514 21.08 -39.34 14.45
C TYR A 514 20.87 -40.84 14.72
N ARG A 515 21.91 -41.67 14.51
CA ARG A 515 21.84 -43.13 14.65
C ARG A 515 21.32 -43.60 16.02
N PRO A 516 21.81 -43.09 17.17
CA PRO A 516 21.25 -43.47 18.48
C PRO A 516 19.82 -42.95 18.68
N LEU A 517 19.50 -41.75 18.18
CA LEU A 517 18.16 -41.16 18.29
C LEU A 517 17.12 -42.02 17.55
N ILE A 518 17.37 -42.37 16.29
CA ILE A 518 16.44 -43.18 15.51
C ILE A 518 16.32 -44.61 16.06
N ALA A 519 17.41 -45.18 16.57
CA ALA A 519 17.36 -46.49 17.23
C ALA A 519 16.50 -46.48 18.50
N GLY A 520 16.57 -45.41 19.29
CA GLY A 520 15.68 -45.17 20.44
C GLY A 520 14.22 -45.01 20.03
N VAL A 521 13.96 -44.19 19.00
CA VAL A 521 12.61 -43.97 18.45
C VAL A 521 11.98 -45.25 17.92
N LEU A 522 12.74 -46.11 17.23
CA LEU A 522 12.22 -47.39 16.74
C LEU A 522 11.89 -48.40 17.86
N ARG A 523 12.56 -48.30 19.02
CA ARG A 523 12.21 -49.11 20.22
C ARG A 523 10.97 -48.56 20.92
N ALA A 524 10.83 -47.23 21.01
CA ALA A 524 9.77 -46.55 21.74
C ALA A 524 8.74 -45.84 20.82
N ARG A 525 8.41 -46.42 19.67
CA ARG A 525 7.60 -45.79 18.60
C ARG A 525 6.27 -45.20 19.07
N VAL A 526 5.57 -45.87 19.99
CA VAL A 526 4.28 -45.38 20.52
C VAL A 526 4.50 -44.16 21.41
N LEU A 527 5.53 -44.19 22.27
CA LEU A 527 5.90 -43.07 23.13
C LEU A 527 6.29 -41.84 22.29
N THR A 528 7.07 -42.02 21.21
CA THR A 528 7.45 -40.91 20.32
C THR A 528 6.23 -40.25 19.68
N ILE A 529 5.25 -41.03 19.23
CA ILE A 529 4.00 -40.49 18.66
C ILE A 529 3.18 -39.75 19.73
N LEU A 530 3.06 -40.32 20.94
CA LEU A 530 2.36 -39.67 22.05
C LEU A 530 3.00 -38.36 22.48
N VAL A 531 4.34 -38.30 22.53
CA VAL A 531 5.08 -37.07 22.82
C VAL A 531 4.85 -36.04 21.72
N ALA A 532 4.90 -36.43 20.45
CA ALA A 532 4.61 -35.53 19.34
C ALA A 532 3.19 -34.95 19.43
N LEU A 533 2.19 -35.79 19.72
CA LEU A 533 0.81 -35.33 19.96
C LEU A 533 0.68 -34.43 21.19
N GLY A 534 1.43 -34.71 22.25
CA GLY A 534 1.50 -33.85 23.44
C GLY A 534 2.06 -32.46 23.14
N VAL A 535 3.14 -32.38 22.34
CA VAL A 535 3.71 -31.09 21.87
C VAL A 535 2.73 -30.34 20.97
N LEU A 536 2.03 -31.05 20.08
CA LEU A 536 0.99 -30.45 19.25
C LEU A 536 -0.15 -29.88 20.12
N ALA A 537 -0.60 -30.61 21.15
CA ALA A 537 -1.62 -30.13 22.08
C ALA A 537 -1.11 -28.92 22.91
N ALA A 538 0.14 -28.94 23.36
CA ALA A 538 0.75 -27.82 24.09
C ALA A 538 0.83 -26.54 23.23
N THR A 539 0.88 -26.67 21.91
CA THR A 539 0.91 -25.53 20.96
C THR A 539 -0.42 -24.78 20.91
N ALA A 540 -1.52 -25.35 21.40
CA ALA A 540 -2.79 -24.62 21.55
C ALA A 540 -2.66 -23.43 22.52
N TRP A 541 -1.76 -23.49 23.51
CA TRP A 541 -1.53 -22.40 24.47
C TRP A 541 -0.91 -21.15 23.85
N PRO A 542 0.26 -21.21 23.16
CA PRO A 542 0.80 -20.03 22.49
C PRO A 542 -0.14 -19.56 21.36
N ALA A 543 -0.79 -20.48 20.63
CA ALA A 543 -1.74 -20.14 19.58
C ALA A 543 -2.92 -19.28 20.09
N GLY A 544 -3.43 -19.57 21.29
CA GLY A 544 -4.51 -18.80 21.92
C GLY A 544 -4.09 -17.44 22.51
N ARG A 545 -2.78 -17.14 22.56
CA ARG A 545 -2.24 -15.87 23.05
C ARG A 545 -1.77 -14.92 21.95
N LEU A 546 -1.74 -15.37 20.70
CA LEU A 546 -1.37 -14.52 19.58
C LEU A 546 -2.51 -13.53 19.30
N GLY A 547 -2.16 -12.25 19.19
CA GLY A 547 -3.08 -11.21 18.74
C GLY A 547 -3.37 -11.32 17.24
N SER A 548 -4.28 -10.47 16.74
CA SER A 548 -4.60 -10.39 15.32
C SER A 548 -4.41 -8.97 14.77
N GLU A 549 -3.77 -8.88 13.60
CA GLU A 549 -3.57 -7.63 12.87
C GLU A 549 -3.76 -7.86 11.37
N PHE A 550 -4.18 -6.83 10.62
CA PHE A 550 -4.34 -6.98 9.17
C PHE A 550 -2.99 -7.14 8.48
N MET A 551 -2.13 -6.14 8.67
CA MET A 551 -0.78 -6.11 8.15
C MET A 551 0.12 -5.34 9.11
N PRO A 552 1.42 -5.57 9.06
CA PRO A 552 2.35 -4.78 9.84
C PRO A 552 2.56 -3.36 9.35
N ASP A 553 3.01 -2.52 10.27
CA ASP A 553 3.52 -1.19 9.96
C ASP A 553 4.82 -1.31 9.16
N LEU A 554 4.78 -0.87 7.90
CA LEU A 554 5.96 -0.71 7.03
C LEU A 554 6.73 0.54 7.45
N ASP A 555 8.05 0.51 7.63
CA ASP A 555 8.84 1.74 7.85
C ASP A 555 9.18 2.44 6.52
N GLU A 556 8.49 3.54 6.23
CA GLU A 556 8.68 4.39 5.04
C GLU A 556 9.88 5.35 5.19
N GLY A 557 10.51 5.45 6.35
CA GLY A 557 11.60 6.42 6.63
C GLY A 557 11.13 7.87 6.81
N THR A 558 9.87 8.15 6.48
CA THR A 558 9.20 9.45 6.66
C THR A 558 7.94 9.23 7.51
N LEU A 559 7.70 10.15 8.44
CA LEU A 559 6.48 10.14 9.27
C LEU A 559 5.49 11.18 8.77
N MET A 560 4.22 10.93 9.02
CA MET A 560 3.14 11.88 8.75
C MET A 560 2.35 12.12 10.03
N TYR A 561 2.28 13.38 10.44
CA TYR A 561 1.50 13.84 11.57
C TYR A 561 0.21 14.48 11.08
N MET A 562 -0.93 13.93 11.51
CA MET A 562 -2.26 14.32 11.02
C MET A 562 -3.23 14.71 12.14
N PRO A 563 -2.93 15.75 12.92
CA PRO A 563 -3.83 16.14 14.00
C PRO A 563 -5.13 16.71 13.43
N THR A 564 -6.18 16.62 14.23
CA THR A 564 -7.42 17.36 14.00
C THR A 564 -7.85 18.15 15.20
N THR A 565 -8.42 19.32 14.94
CA THR A 565 -9.05 20.15 15.95
C THR A 565 -10.56 20.22 15.72
N LEU A 566 -11.25 20.92 16.63
CA LEU A 566 -12.68 21.14 16.50
C LEU A 566 -12.98 21.99 15.26
N PRO A 567 -14.09 21.72 14.55
CA PRO A 567 -14.48 22.53 13.40
C PRO A 567 -14.71 24.00 13.76
N GLY A 568 -14.49 24.88 12.79
CA GLY A 568 -14.68 26.33 12.96
C GLY A 568 -13.42 27.13 13.33
N ILE A 569 -12.24 26.50 13.32
CA ILE A 569 -10.97 27.23 13.40
C ILE A 569 -10.81 28.18 12.20
N SER A 570 -10.33 29.40 12.44
CA SER A 570 -10.05 30.34 11.36
C SER A 570 -8.76 29.95 10.64
N VAL A 571 -8.67 30.26 9.34
CA VAL A 571 -7.46 30.04 8.52
C VAL A 571 -6.23 30.68 9.19
N THR A 572 -6.36 31.88 9.74
CA THR A 572 -5.26 32.54 10.47
C THR A 572 -4.80 31.73 11.67
N LYS A 573 -5.75 31.26 12.51
CA LYS A 573 -5.38 30.50 13.70
C LYS A 573 -4.85 29.10 13.37
N ALA A 574 -5.34 28.50 12.29
CA ALA A 574 -4.79 27.26 11.76
C ALA A 574 -3.32 27.45 11.34
N GLY A 575 -2.99 28.53 10.63
CA GLY A 575 -1.61 28.87 10.28
C GLY A 575 -0.70 29.02 11.51
N ASP A 576 -1.16 29.74 12.54
CA ASP A 576 -0.39 29.89 13.80
C ASP A 576 -0.16 28.55 14.50
N LEU A 577 -1.19 27.68 14.53
CA LEU A 577 -1.11 26.37 15.14
C LEU A 577 -0.13 25.47 14.37
N LEU A 578 -0.21 25.47 13.05
CA LEU A 578 0.68 24.72 12.17
C LEU A 578 2.14 25.13 12.39
N ALA A 579 2.44 26.43 12.35
CA ALA A 579 3.80 26.93 12.57
C ALA A 579 4.34 26.60 13.97
N THR A 580 3.46 26.59 14.98
CA THR A 580 3.86 26.20 16.34
C THR A 580 4.18 24.71 16.42
N GLN A 581 3.33 23.86 15.83
CA GLN A 581 3.54 22.41 15.77
C GLN A 581 4.82 22.08 15.01
N ASP A 582 5.03 22.68 13.85
CA ASP A 582 6.19 22.41 12.99
C ASP A 582 7.50 22.82 13.66
N ARG A 583 7.52 23.94 14.42
CA ARG A 583 8.68 24.35 15.23
C ARG A 583 9.00 23.35 16.35
N ILE A 584 7.97 22.81 17.01
CA ILE A 584 8.16 21.78 18.05
C ILE A 584 8.74 20.52 17.43
N ILE A 585 8.15 20.04 16.32
CA ILE A 585 8.64 18.85 15.61
C ILE A 585 10.08 19.06 15.14
N LYS A 586 10.39 20.24 14.59
CA LYS A 586 11.73 20.55 14.07
C LYS A 586 12.80 20.63 15.18
N SER A 587 12.41 20.84 16.43
CA SER A 587 13.34 20.87 17.57
C SER A 587 13.97 19.52 17.90
N PHE A 588 13.39 18.41 17.42
CA PHE A 588 13.92 17.07 17.63
C PHE A 588 15.17 16.82 16.76
N PRO A 589 16.30 16.37 17.32
CA PRO A 589 17.55 16.18 16.57
C PRO A 589 17.44 15.20 15.40
N GLU A 590 16.58 14.19 15.51
CA GLU A 590 16.32 13.18 14.47
C GLU A 590 15.60 13.74 13.25
N VAL A 591 14.96 14.92 13.34
CA VAL A 591 14.14 15.49 12.27
C VAL A 591 14.98 16.34 11.31
N ALA A 592 15.04 15.92 10.05
CA ALA A 592 15.76 16.61 8.97
C ALA A 592 14.96 17.80 8.43
N SER A 593 13.67 17.64 8.16
CA SER A 593 12.78 18.74 7.76
C SER A 593 11.33 18.46 8.12
N VAL A 594 10.56 19.53 8.25
CA VAL A 594 9.12 19.50 8.56
C VAL A 594 8.39 20.34 7.53
N TYR A 595 7.43 19.73 6.84
CA TYR A 595 6.58 20.41 5.87
C TYR A 595 5.13 20.25 6.26
N GLY A 596 4.58 21.29 6.87
CA GLY A 596 3.21 21.35 7.32
C GLY A 596 2.25 21.79 6.22
N LYS A 597 1.07 21.18 6.19
CA LYS A 597 -0.09 21.65 5.42
C LYS A 597 -1.32 21.68 6.33
N ALA A 598 -2.03 22.80 6.35
CA ALA A 598 -3.38 22.91 6.93
C ALA A 598 -4.39 23.13 5.81
N GLY A 599 -5.51 22.40 5.82
CA GLY A 599 -6.46 22.43 4.71
C GLY A 599 -5.92 21.72 3.46
N ARG A 600 -6.40 22.13 2.28
CA ARG A 600 -6.23 21.39 1.03
C ARG A 600 -5.33 22.08 -0.01
N ALA A 601 -4.68 21.26 -0.82
CA ALA A 601 -4.07 21.67 -2.09
C ALA A 601 -5.14 21.87 -3.18
N ASN A 602 -4.77 22.57 -4.25
CA ASN A 602 -5.67 22.82 -5.40
C ASN A 602 -5.73 21.59 -6.32
N THR A 603 -6.33 20.50 -5.85
CA THR A 603 -6.55 19.24 -6.59
C THR A 603 -7.75 18.47 -6.02
N ALA A 604 -8.41 17.69 -6.88
CA ALA A 604 -9.51 16.81 -6.48
C ALA A 604 -9.07 15.66 -5.54
N THR A 605 -7.77 15.36 -5.46
CA THR A 605 -7.25 14.29 -4.58
C THR A 605 -7.09 14.69 -3.11
N ASP A 606 -7.35 15.96 -2.76
CA ASP A 606 -7.15 16.49 -1.40
C ASP A 606 -8.44 17.12 -0.82
N PRO A 607 -9.31 16.33 -0.17
CA PRO A 607 -10.52 16.83 0.48
C PRO A 607 -10.27 17.30 1.93
N ALA A 608 -9.08 17.83 2.24
CA ALA A 608 -8.72 18.26 3.59
C ALA A 608 -9.44 19.57 4.02
N PRO A 609 -10.21 19.58 5.12
CA PRO A 609 -10.77 20.81 5.68
C PRO A 609 -9.70 21.60 6.46
N SER A 610 -9.96 22.88 6.74
CA SER A 610 -8.97 23.78 7.38
C SER A 610 -8.61 23.40 8.82
N GLU A 611 -9.46 22.66 9.52
CA GLU A 611 -9.21 22.08 10.85
C GLU A 611 -8.36 20.80 10.83
N MET A 612 -8.01 20.30 9.65
CA MET A 612 -7.14 19.13 9.48
C MET A 612 -5.77 19.56 8.97
N PHE A 613 -4.75 18.98 9.61
CA PHE A 613 -3.35 19.22 9.28
C PHE A 613 -2.73 17.94 8.75
N GLU A 614 -1.75 18.10 7.87
CA GLU A 614 -0.98 17.04 7.26
C GLU A 614 0.47 17.51 7.20
N THR A 615 1.25 17.13 8.22
CA THR A 615 2.66 17.50 8.31
C THR A 615 3.52 16.30 7.92
N ILE A 616 4.35 16.48 6.88
CA ILE A 616 5.36 15.52 6.45
C ILE A 616 6.64 15.77 7.24
N ILE A 617 7.14 14.73 7.90
CA ILE A 617 8.31 14.78 8.78
C ILE A 617 9.39 13.87 8.19
N ASN A 618 10.41 14.47 7.57
CA ASN A 618 11.55 13.72 7.06
C ASN A 618 12.55 13.51 8.18
N LEU A 619 12.89 12.24 8.43
CA LEU A 619 13.87 11.87 9.44
C LEU A 619 15.28 11.82 8.84
N LYS A 620 16.28 12.10 9.66
CA LYS A 620 17.68 11.87 9.32
C LYS A 620 17.97 10.38 9.20
N PRO A 621 19.07 9.97 8.53
CA PRO A 621 19.52 8.59 8.56
C PRO A 621 19.64 8.06 10.00
N LYS A 622 19.20 6.81 10.24
CA LYS A 622 19.18 6.19 11.58
C LYS A 622 20.55 6.19 12.28
N ALA A 623 21.65 6.24 11.52
CA ALA A 623 23.01 6.32 12.06
C ALA A 623 23.31 7.65 12.79
N GLU A 624 22.55 8.71 12.52
CA GLU A 624 22.70 10.03 13.16
C GLU A 624 21.78 10.22 14.38
N TRP A 625 21.02 9.19 14.76
CA TRP A 625 20.05 9.28 15.85
C TRP A 625 20.71 9.17 17.22
N ARG A 626 20.03 9.70 18.24
CA ARG A 626 20.43 9.47 19.63
C ARG A 626 20.49 7.95 19.94
N PRO A 627 21.48 7.47 20.71
CA PRO A 627 21.58 6.06 21.06
C PRO A 627 20.31 5.54 21.76
N GLY A 628 19.81 4.38 21.32
CA GLY A 628 18.62 3.73 21.91
C GLY A 628 17.27 4.28 21.45
N VAL A 629 17.24 5.35 20.63
CA VAL A 629 15.99 5.87 20.05
C VAL A 629 15.53 4.98 18.89
N THR A 630 14.25 4.64 18.91
CA THR A 630 13.56 3.90 17.86
C THR A 630 12.47 4.77 17.26
N THR A 631 11.96 4.42 16.08
CA THR A 631 10.84 5.15 15.46
C THR A 631 9.62 5.18 16.38
N ALA A 632 9.36 4.10 17.14
CA ALA A 632 8.27 4.03 18.10
C ALA A 632 8.48 4.94 19.33
N SER A 633 9.69 4.96 19.90
CA SER A 633 9.99 5.86 21.02
C SER A 633 9.98 7.32 20.59
N LEU A 634 10.52 7.64 19.41
CA LEU A 634 10.50 8.99 18.84
C LEU A 634 9.07 9.49 18.61
N LYS A 635 8.19 8.65 18.05
CA LYS A 635 6.75 8.97 17.92
C LYS A 635 6.12 9.30 19.28
N THR A 636 6.42 8.51 20.31
CA THR A 636 5.90 8.72 21.67
C THR A 636 6.42 10.03 22.28
N GLU A 637 7.71 10.33 22.11
CA GLU A 637 8.32 11.60 22.55
C GLU A 637 7.69 12.81 21.85
N MET A 638 7.51 12.74 20.53
CA MET A 638 6.89 13.82 19.76
C MET A 638 5.41 13.97 20.11
N ASP A 639 4.67 12.86 20.27
CA ASP A 639 3.25 12.90 20.67
C ASP A 639 3.06 13.59 22.02
N ALA A 640 3.93 13.29 22.99
CA ALA A 640 3.91 13.94 24.29
C ALA A 640 4.20 15.45 24.21
N ALA A 641 5.11 15.86 23.32
CA ALA A 641 5.45 17.27 23.10
C ALA A 641 4.36 18.06 22.35
N LEU A 642 3.51 17.36 21.59
CA LEU A 642 2.46 17.95 20.75
C LEU A 642 1.07 17.88 21.38
N GLN A 643 0.97 17.77 22.71
CA GLN A 643 -0.31 17.78 23.41
C GLN A 643 -0.88 19.20 23.50
N PHE A 644 -1.72 19.58 22.54
CA PHE A 644 -2.42 20.86 22.52
C PHE A 644 -3.88 20.73 22.98
N PRO A 645 -4.41 21.68 23.76
CA PRO A 645 -5.82 21.70 24.12
C PRO A 645 -6.73 21.74 22.89
N GLY A 646 -7.68 20.80 22.80
CA GLY A 646 -8.64 20.74 21.69
C GLY A 646 -8.06 20.23 20.37
N VAL A 647 -6.88 19.61 20.39
CA VAL A 647 -6.26 18.94 19.25
C VAL A 647 -6.13 17.45 19.57
N SER A 648 -6.58 16.59 18.67
CA SER A 648 -6.38 15.14 18.74
C SER A 648 -5.27 14.77 17.78
N ASN A 649 -4.18 14.23 18.31
CA ASN A 649 -3.03 13.79 17.54
C ASN A 649 -3.34 12.47 16.83
N ALA A 650 -2.76 12.29 15.65
CA ALA A 650 -2.74 11.03 14.93
C ALA A 650 -1.43 10.90 14.18
N TRP A 651 -0.79 9.74 14.31
CA TRP A 651 0.52 9.46 13.71
C TRP A 651 0.39 8.34 12.70
N THR A 652 0.95 8.56 11.52
CA THR A 652 0.92 7.57 10.43
C THR A 652 2.12 7.80 9.51
N GLN A 653 2.07 7.25 8.30
CA GLN A 653 3.09 7.38 7.29
C GLN A 653 2.44 7.76 5.95
N PRO A 654 3.14 8.49 5.07
CA PRO A 654 2.51 9.09 3.88
C PRO A 654 1.78 8.09 2.97
N ILE A 655 2.41 6.98 2.61
CA ILE A 655 1.81 6.01 1.68
C ILE A 655 0.67 5.27 2.39
N ARG A 656 0.89 4.80 3.63
CA ARG A 656 -0.15 4.14 4.43
C ARG A 656 -1.40 5.02 4.59
N ALA A 657 -1.23 6.26 5.02
CA ALA A 657 -2.34 7.17 5.28
C ALA A 657 -3.21 7.35 4.04
N ARG A 658 -2.58 7.51 2.87
CA ARG A 658 -3.27 7.66 1.60
C ARG A 658 -4.00 6.38 1.18
N ILE A 659 -3.41 5.20 1.43
CA ILE A 659 -4.07 3.91 1.17
C ILE A 659 -5.29 3.73 2.08
N ASP A 660 -5.15 3.97 3.38
CA ASP A 660 -6.24 3.79 4.37
C ASP A 660 -7.44 4.72 4.06
N MET A 661 -7.15 6.01 3.78
CA MET A 661 -8.16 7.01 3.40
C MET A 661 -8.88 6.67 2.10
N LEU A 662 -8.15 6.21 1.09
CA LEU A 662 -8.72 5.81 -0.18
C LEU A 662 -9.66 4.61 -0.03
N SER A 663 -9.16 3.61 0.68
CA SER A 663 -9.76 2.28 0.83
C SER A 663 -11.07 2.35 1.62
N THR A 664 -11.04 2.90 2.83
CA THR A 664 -12.21 2.88 3.74
C THR A 664 -12.85 4.24 3.99
N GLY A 665 -12.17 5.33 3.61
CA GLY A 665 -12.53 6.69 4.00
C GLY A 665 -12.09 7.06 5.42
N ILE A 666 -11.59 6.08 6.18
CA ILE A 666 -11.10 6.23 7.55
C ILE A 666 -9.58 6.34 7.50
N ARG A 667 -9.03 7.31 8.24
CA ARG A 667 -7.58 7.58 8.32
C ARG A 667 -6.87 6.89 9.49
N THR A 668 -7.63 6.36 10.44
CA THR A 668 -7.13 5.58 11.58
C THR A 668 -7.32 4.08 11.36
N PRO A 669 -6.57 3.20 12.05
CA PRO A 669 -6.70 1.75 11.88
C PRO A 669 -8.12 1.24 12.15
N VAL A 670 -8.82 1.82 13.13
CA VAL A 670 -10.22 1.54 13.43
C VAL A 670 -11.06 2.78 13.14
N GLY A 671 -12.18 2.60 12.45
CA GLY A 671 -13.19 3.62 12.27
C GLY A 671 -14.59 3.07 12.56
N ILE A 672 -15.45 3.93 13.10
CA ILE A 672 -16.86 3.61 13.30
C ILE A 672 -17.67 4.62 12.50
N LYS A 673 -18.54 4.13 11.62
CA LYS A 673 -19.44 4.93 10.80
C LYS A 673 -20.84 4.86 11.39
N VAL A 674 -21.40 6.01 11.72
CA VAL A 674 -22.81 6.16 12.10
C VAL A 674 -23.55 6.67 10.87
N LEU A 675 -24.47 5.87 10.33
CA LEU A 675 -25.28 6.20 9.16
C LEU A 675 -26.71 6.50 9.59
N GLY A 676 -27.37 7.47 8.96
CA GLY A 676 -28.71 7.90 9.33
C GLY A 676 -29.25 9.05 8.47
N THR A 677 -30.29 9.73 8.95
CA THR A 677 -30.99 10.81 8.24
C THR A 677 -30.96 12.16 8.96
N ASP A 678 -30.57 12.20 10.23
CA ASP A 678 -30.52 13.43 11.04
C ASP A 678 -29.12 13.59 11.66
N LEU A 679 -28.39 14.61 11.20
CA LEU A 679 -27.03 14.91 11.66
C LEU A 679 -26.95 15.18 13.17
N THR A 680 -28.00 15.75 13.76
CA THR A 680 -28.04 16.13 15.17
C THR A 680 -28.16 14.89 16.06
N GLU A 681 -29.06 13.97 15.72
CA GLU A 681 -29.18 12.68 16.41
C GLU A 681 -27.94 11.81 16.19
N MET A 682 -27.41 11.77 14.97
CA MET A 682 -26.19 11.03 14.65
C MET A 682 -24.98 11.54 15.43
N GLU A 683 -24.81 12.86 15.59
CA GLU A 683 -23.73 13.41 16.41
C GLU A 683 -23.86 13.02 17.90
N LYS A 684 -25.09 13.01 18.45
CA LYS A 684 -25.33 12.55 19.83
C LYS A 684 -24.90 11.10 20.01
N VAL A 685 -25.31 10.21 19.09
CA VAL A 685 -24.94 8.80 19.10
C VAL A 685 -23.42 8.64 18.95
N ALA A 686 -22.81 9.39 18.02
CA ALA A 686 -21.37 9.32 17.79
C ALA A 686 -20.55 9.75 19.02
N ARG A 687 -20.99 10.78 19.75
CA ARG A 687 -20.38 11.20 21.02
C ARG A 687 -20.54 10.16 22.15
N GLN A 688 -21.67 9.47 22.20
CA GLN A 688 -21.87 8.36 23.15
C GLN A 688 -20.91 7.21 22.83
N ILE A 689 -20.79 6.83 21.55
CA ILE A 689 -19.84 5.80 21.10
C ILE A 689 -18.40 6.23 21.41
N GLU A 690 -18.03 7.49 21.17
CA GLU A 690 -16.70 8.02 21.52
C GLU A 690 -16.40 7.83 23.02
N ALA A 691 -17.35 8.18 23.90
CA ALA A 691 -17.16 8.06 25.34
C ALA A 691 -16.96 6.59 25.79
N VAL A 692 -17.74 5.67 25.23
CA VAL A 692 -17.64 4.23 25.51
C VAL A 692 -16.31 3.67 25.00
N VAL A 693 -15.96 3.96 23.75
CA VAL A 693 -14.74 3.45 23.12
C VAL A 693 -13.49 4.00 23.79
N LYS A 694 -13.51 5.25 24.27
CA LYS A 694 -12.41 5.85 25.03
C LYS A 694 -12.13 5.12 26.36
N ALA A 695 -13.13 4.46 26.95
CA ALA A 695 -12.97 3.67 28.16
C ALA A 695 -12.40 2.26 27.91
N VAL A 696 -12.39 1.79 26.66
CA VAL A 696 -11.86 0.47 26.29
C VAL A 696 -10.32 0.47 26.42
N PRO A 697 -9.73 -0.50 27.14
CA PRO A 697 -8.27 -0.59 27.26
C PRO A 697 -7.58 -0.76 25.90
N GLY A 698 -6.54 0.04 25.65
CA GLY A 698 -5.80 0.07 24.38
C GLY A 698 -6.20 1.19 23.43
N THR A 699 -7.26 1.97 23.74
CA THR A 699 -7.58 3.21 23.00
C THR A 699 -6.55 4.29 23.32
N SER A 700 -5.77 4.71 22.32
CA SER A 700 -4.86 5.85 22.41
C SER A 700 -5.64 7.16 22.31
N SER A 701 -6.43 7.29 21.23
CA SER A 701 -7.34 8.40 21.02
C SER A 701 -8.63 7.92 20.36
N ALA A 702 -9.73 8.58 20.67
CA ALA A 702 -11.01 8.39 20.00
C ALA A 702 -11.65 9.76 19.80
N TYR A 703 -12.07 10.04 18.57
CA TYR A 703 -12.68 11.31 18.19
C TYR A 703 -13.81 11.08 17.21
N ALA A 704 -15.04 11.40 17.63
CA ALA A 704 -16.17 11.51 16.72
C ALA A 704 -16.20 12.87 16.05
N GLU A 705 -16.46 12.91 14.75
CA GLU A 705 -16.63 14.16 14.02
C GLU A 705 -17.75 15.01 14.63
N ARG A 706 -17.47 16.30 14.85
CA ARG A 706 -18.43 17.28 15.37
C ARG A 706 -19.15 17.93 14.21
N VAL A 707 -20.15 17.25 13.64
CA VAL A 707 -20.78 17.71 12.41
C VAL A 707 -21.41 19.09 12.58
N GLN A 708 -22.15 19.36 13.66
CA GLN A 708 -22.78 20.66 13.95
C GLN A 708 -21.83 21.70 14.59
N GLY A 709 -20.52 21.53 14.41
CA GLY A 709 -19.50 22.40 15.01
C GLY A 709 -19.29 23.74 14.32
N GLY A 710 -19.94 23.99 13.18
CA GLY A 710 -19.71 25.16 12.35
C GLY A 710 -20.39 26.42 12.87
N TYR A 711 -19.73 27.56 12.66
CA TYR A 711 -20.27 28.88 12.99
C TYR A 711 -20.79 29.55 11.73
N PHE A 712 -22.07 29.91 11.74
CA PHE A 712 -22.75 30.55 10.62
C PHE A 712 -23.28 31.92 11.03
N LEU A 713 -23.32 32.83 10.06
CA LEU A 713 -24.01 34.10 10.15
C LEU A 713 -25.19 34.04 9.16
N ASP A 714 -26.37 33.73 9.68
CA ASP A 714 -27.57 33.59 8.88
C ASP A 714 -28.19 34.97 8.66
N ILE A 715 -28.49 35.28 7.40
CA ILE A 715 -29.21 36.47 6.99
C ILE A 715 -30.51 35.99 6.36
N THR A 716 -31.60 36.04 7.12
CA THR A 716 -32.90 35.54 6.70
C THR A 716 -33.76 36.70 6.20
N PRO A 717 -34.02 36.84 4.89
CA PRO A 717 -34.83 37.93 4.37
C PRO A 717 -36.29 37.80 4.78
N ASP A 718 -36.90 38.89 5.22
CA ASP A 718 -38.31 38.95 5.56
C ASP A 718 -39.12 39.30 4.30
N ARG A 719 -39.83 38.31 3.75
CA ARG A 719 -40.57 38.48 2.50
C ARG A 719 -41.68 39.52 2.59
N GLU A 720 -42.31 39.69 3.75
CA GLU A 720 -43.38 40.67 3.92
C GLU A 720 -42.81 42.09 3.94
N VAL A 721 -41.69 42.30 4.62
CA VAL A 721 -41.03 43.61 4.67
C VAL A 721 -40.39 43.96 3.33
N LEU A 722 -39.77 42.98 2.66
CA LEU A 722 -39.23 43.17 1.31
C LEU A 722 -40.30 43.67 0.34
N GLY A 723 -41.51 43.09 0.39
CA GLY A 723 -42.65 43.53 -0.42
C GLY A 723 -43.03 45.00 -0.21
N ARG A 724 -42.88 45.54 1.01
CA ARG A 724 -43.16 46.97 1.31
C ARG A 724 -42.18 47.91 0.64
N TYR A 725 -40.95 47.46 0.44
CA TYR A 725 -39.91 48.21 -0.27
C TYR A 725 -39.82 47.84 -1.76
N GLY A 726 -40.70 46.96 -2.27
CA GLY A 726 -40.65 46.50 -3.66
C GLY A 726 -39.41 45.66 -3.98
N LEU A 727 -38.77 45.07 -2.96
CA LEU A 727 -37.57 44.26 -3.09
C LEU A 727 -37.91 42.78 -3.29
N THR A 728 -37.10 42.10 -4.08
CA THR A 728 -37.11 40.64 -4.17
C THR A 728 -36.06 40.04 -3.22
N VAL A 729 -36.17 38.73 -2.96
CA VAL A 729 -35.12 37.98 -2.25
C VAL A 729 -33.80 38.04 -3.01
N GLY A 730 -33.87 38.01 -4.35
CA GLY A 730 -32.68 38.11 -5.22
C GLY A 730 -31.91 39.41 -5.01
N ASP A 731 -32.61 40.54 -4.89
CA ASP A 731 -31.96 41.84 -4.67
C ASP A 731 -31.13 41.87 -3.37
N VAL A 732 -31.64 41.24 -2.31
CA VAL A 732 -30.92 41.10 -1.04
C VAL A 732 -29.75 40.13 -1.16
N GLN A 733 -29.96 38.99 -1.81
CA GLN A 733 -28.92 37.98 -2.00
C GLN A 733 -27.74 38.49 -2.83
N ASP A 734 -28.01 39.28 -3.88
CA ASP A 734 -27.00 39.95 -4.69
C ASP A 734 -26.14 40.89 -3.84
N VAL A 735 -26.76 41.65 -2.93
CA VAL A 735 -26.03 42.52 -1.98
C VAL A 735 -25.18 41.68 -1.03
N ILE A 736 -25.68 40.56 -0.51
CA ILE A 736 -24.91 39.66 0.36
C ILE A 736 -23.69 39.10 -0.38
N ALA A 737 -23.88 38.58 -1.60
CA ALA A 737 -22.81 38.00 -2.41
C ALA A 737 -21.70 39.01 -2.72
N MET A 738 -22.07 40.22 -3.14
CA MET A 738 -21.12 41.28 -3.46
C MET A 738 -20.55 41.94 -2.19
N ALA A 739 -21.38 42.59 -1.38
CA ALA A 739 -20.92 43.40 -0.25
C ALA A 739 -20.19 42.59 0.82
N LEU A 740 -20.71 41.40 1.15
CA LEU A 740 -20.16 40.55 2.23
C LEU A 740 -19.24 39.46 1.69
N GLY A 741 -19.69 38.73 0.66
CA GLY A 741 -18.99 37.58 0.09
C GLY A 741 -17.71 37.95 -0.66
N GLY A 742 -17.72 39.06 -1.39
CA GLY A 742 -16.63 39.39 -2.31
C GLY A 742 -16.74 38.57 -3.61
N GLU A 743 -17.94 38.55 -4.21
CA GLU A 743 -18.20 37.84 -5.47
C GLU A 743 -17.18 38.22 -6.56
N SER A 744 -16.63 37.21 -7.25
CA SER A 744 -15.79 37.44 -8.42
C SER A 744 -16.65 37.85 -9.62
N VAL A 745 -16.39 39.03 -10.15
CA VAL A 745 -17.18 39.66 -11.21
C VAL A 745 -16.66 39.30 -12.60
N THR A 746 -15.32 39.22 -12.75
CA THR A 746 -14.60 38.89 -13.99
C THR A 746 -13.16 38.46 -13.66
N ASN A 747 -12.39 38.04 -14.66
CA ASN A 747 -10.96 37.69 -14.52
C ASN A 747 -10.10 38.58 -15.43
N THR A 748 -9.01 39.14 -14.91
CA THR A 748 -8.01 39.85 -15.72
C THR A 748 -7.26 38.88 -16.65
N VAL A 749 -6.80 39.42 -17.77
CA VAL A 749 -6.06 38.67 -18.80
C VAL A 749 -4.66 39.27 -18.94
N GLU A 750 -3.73 38.79 -18.11
CA GLU A 750 -2.34 39.27 -18.03
C GLU A 750 -1.41 38.29 -18.77
N GLY A 751 -1.47 38.31 -20.10
CA GLY A 751 -0.78 37.34 -20.93
C GLY A 751 -1.37 35.94 -20.74
N ARG A 752 -0.61 35.04 -20.10
CA ARG A 752 -1.05 33.69 -19.76
C ARG A 752 -1.73 33.61 -18.39
N GLU A 753 -1.49 34.59 -17.53
CA GLU A 753 -1.99 34.60 -16.16
C GLU A 753 -3.45 35.08 -16.13
N ARG A 754 -4.21 34.59 -15.16
CA ARG A 754 -5.60 34.95 -14.92
C ARG A 754 -5.78 35.19 -13.43
N TYR A 755 -6.29 36.37 -13.07
CA TYR A 755 -6.57 36.74 -11.69
C TYR A 755 -7.99 37.26 -11.57
N SER A 756 -8.68 36.93 -10.49
CA SER A 756 -10.06 37.36 -10.28
C SER A 756 -10.14 38.83 -9.90
N VAL A 757 -11.20 39.49 -10.36
CA VAL A 757 -11.62 40.82 -9.91
C VAL A 757 -12.88 40.64 -9.07
N ASN A 758 -12.83 41.04 -7.80
CA ASN A 758 -13.99 40.99 -6.91
C ASN A 758 -14.47 42.38 -6.53
N VAL A 759 -15.71 42.45 -6.03
CA VAL A 759 -16.31 43.66 -5.48
C VAL A 759 -16.73 43.37 -4.06
N ARG A 760 -16.34 44.21 -3.08
CA ARG A 760 -16.64 43.97 -1.66
C ARG A 760 -16.69 45.26 -0.84
N TYR A 761 -17.41 45.26 0.28
CA TYR A 761 -17.35 46.37 1.24
C TYR A 761 -16.07 46.34 2.11
N PRO A 762 -15.62 47.52 2.60
CA PRO A 762 -14.60 47.64 3.61
C PRO A 762 -14.91 46.78 4.84
N ARG A 763 -13.85 46.24 5.45
CA ARG A 763 -13.97 45.33 6.61
C ARG A 763 -14.78 45.91 7.76
N ALA A 764 -14.72 47.22 7.99
CA ALA A 764 -15.44 47.89 9.09
C ALA A 764 -16.96 47.64 9.06
N PHE A 765 -17.56 47.74 7.88
CA PHE A 765 -19.02 47.56 7.66
C PHE A 765 -19.48 46.10 7.76
N ARG A 766 -18.56 45.14 7.78
CA ARG A 766 -18.85 43.70 7.79
C ARG A 766 -18.06 42.92 8.84
N SER A 767 -17.66 43.62 9.91
CA SER A 767 -16.81 43.06 10.95
C SER A 767 -17.59 42.24 11.99
N ASN A 768 -18.87 42.53 12.16
CA ASN A 768 -19.75 41.91 13.14
C ASN A 768 -21.23 41.98 12.68
N PRO A 769 -22.13 41.16 13.26
CA PRO A 769 -23.55 41.11 12.87
C PRO A 769 -24.28 42.45 12.96
N GLN A 770 -23.98 43.26 13.98
CA GLN A 770 -24.62 44.57 14.19
C GLN A 770 -24.25 45.54 13.07
N SER A 771 -22.96 45.65 12.74
CA SER A 771 -22.51 46.47 11.61
C SER A 771 -23.07 45.98 10.28
N ILE A 772 -23.20 44.66 10.10
CA ILE A 772 -23.83 44.10 8.90
C ILE A 772 -25.31 44.53 8.82
N ALA A 773 -26.04 44.48 9.93
CA ALA A 773 -27.44 44.86 9.97
C ALA A 773 -27.65 46.37 9.77
N SER A 774 -26.84 47.23 10.40
CA SER A 774 -27.03 48.69 10.36
C SER A 774 -26.40 49.36 9.14
N GLU A 775 -25.24 48.88 8.71
CA GLU A 775 -24.44 49.60 7.73
C GLU A 775 -24.57 49.07 6.30
N VAL A 776 -24.86 47.78 6.11
CA VAL A 776 -24.99 47.21 4.76
C VAL A 776 -26.28 47.72 4.15
N GLN A 777 -26.18 48.33 2.97
CA GLN A 777 -27.28 49.02 2.32
C GLN A 777 -27.83 48.19 1.16
N VAL A 778 -29.16 48.01 1.15
CA VAL A 778 -29.90 47.40 0.04
C VAL A 778 -30.57 48.51 -0.78
N PRO A 779 -30.31 48.61 -2.10
CA PRO A 779 -30.89 49.64 -2.94
C PRO A 779 -32.38 49.40 -3.19
N ILE A 780 -33.21 50.43 -3.09
CA ILE A 780 -34.66 50.35 -3.30
C ILE A 780 -34.99 50.76 -4.74
N PRO A 781 -35.90 50.06 -5.46
CA PRO A 781 -36.28 50.43 -6.83
C PRO A 781 -36.86 51.84 -6.96
N SER A 782 -37.56 52.34 -5.93
CA SER A 782 -38.10 53.71 -5.87
C SER A 782 -37.04 54.79 -5.63
N GLY A 783 -35.77 54.42 -5.51
CA GLY A 783 -34.66 55.31 -5.13
C GLY A 783 -34.36 55.27 -3.63
N GLY A 784 -33.10 55.53 -3.28
CA GLY A 784 -32.60 55.41 -1.91
C GLY A 784 -32.08 54.02 -1.57
N THR A 785 -31.76 53.83 -0.29
CA THR A 785 -31.29 52.55 0.26
C THR A 785 -31.91 52.29 1.63
N VAL A 786 -32.07 51.02 1.98
CA VAL A 786 -32.52 50.57 3.29
C VAL A 786 -31.42 49.73 3.96
N PRO A 787 -31.16 49.86 5.27
CA PRO A 787 -30.27 48.96 5.98
C PRO A 787 -30.72 47.50 5.89
N LEU A 788 -29.76 46.58 5.76
CA LEU A 788 -30.04 45.15 5.63
C LEU A 788 -30.86 44.61 6.82
N GLY A 789 -30.63 45.13 8.03
CA GLY A 789 -31.33 44.74 9.24
C GLY A 789 -32.83 45.09 9.27
N GLU A 790 -33.29 46.02 8.43
CA GLU A 790 -34.72 46.32 8.32
C GLU A 790 -35.46 45.34 7.41
N VAL A 791 -34.75 44.71 6.47
CA VAL A 791 -35.34 43.80 5.46
C VAL A 791 -34.94 42.34 5.65
N ALA A 792 -33.98 42.06 6.54
CA ALA A 792 -33.50 40.73 6.85
C ALA A 792 -33.04 40.62 8.31
N LYS A 793 -33.27 39.45 8.91
CA LYS A 793 -32.80 39.14 10.26
C LYS A 793 -31.39 38.56 10.21
N VAL A 794 -30.43 39.24 10.83
CA VAL A 794 -29.02 38.82 10.91
C VAL A 794 -28.75 38.14 12.26
N GLN A 795 -28.42 36.85 12.26
CA GLN A 795 -28.23 36.06 13.49
C GLN A 795 -27.04 35.11 13.38
N LEU A 796 -26.35 34.92 14.52
CA LEU A 796 -25.36 33.86 14.63
C LEU A 796 -26.07 32.52 14.87
N ASN A 797 -25.66 31.51 14.12
CA ASN A 797 -26.22 30.17 14.21
C ASN A 797 -25.11 29.11 14.17
N ARG A 798 -25.47 27.87 14.51
CA ARG A 798 -24.61 26.70 14.33
C ARG A 798 -25.13 25.83 13.20
N GLY A 799 -24.21 25.20 12.49
CA GLY A 799 -24.55 24.32 11.37
C GLY A 799 -23.38 23.41 10.98
N PRO A 800 -23.57 22.60 9.92
CA PRO A 800 -22.55 21.67 9.48
C PRO A 800 -21.36 22.36 8.80
N THR A 801 -20.12 22.11 9.24
CA THR A 801 -18.92 22.59 8.51
C THR A 801 -18.61 21.77 7.27
N GLN A 802 -18.93 20.49 7.32
CA GLN A 802 -18.88 19.54 6.23
C GLN A 802 -20.07 18.59 6.37
N ILE A 803 -20.60 18.09 5.26
CA ILE A 803 -21.55 16.99 5.25
C ILE A 803 -20.92 15.84 4.49
N ARG A 804 -20.95 14.65 5.09
CA ARG A 804 -20.46 13.42 4.47
C ARG A 804 -21.62 12.52 4.14
N THR A 805 -21.54 11.92 2.98
CA THR A 805 -22.47 10.89 2.54
C THR A 805 -21.74 9.65 2.06
N GLU A 806 -22.32 8.48 2.35
CA GLU A 806 -21.87 7.21 1.82
C GLU A 806 -23.10 6.47 1.26
N ASN A 807 -23.04 6.11 -0.02
CA ASN A 807 -24.13 5.47 -0.76
C ASN A 807 -25.46 6.26 -0.69
N GLY A 808 -25.38 7.59 -0.73
CA GLY A 808 -26.55 8.48 -0.68
C GLY A 808 -27.17 8.64 0.73
N GLN A 809 -26.56 8.08 1.76
CA GLN A 809 -26.96 8.24 3.17
C GLN A 809 -25.99 9.17 3.90
N LEU A 810 -26.47 9.94 4.88
CA LEU A 810 -25.60 10.77 5.72
C LEU A 810 -24.71 9.86 6.59
N ALA A 811 -23.45 10.27 6.78
CA ALA A 811 -22.47 9.52 7.54
C ALA A 811 -21.71 10.42 8.53
N VAL A 812 -21.52 9.93 9.75
CA VAL A 812 -20.64 10.53 10.76
C VAL A 812 -19.55 9.54 11.12
N PHE A 813 -18.29 9.96 11.01
CA PHE A 813 -17.15 9.09 11.30
C PHE A 813 -16.62 9.31 12.72
N ILE A 814 -16.15 8.21 13.31
CA ILE A 814 -15.46 8.18 14.58
C ILE A 814 -14.10 7.54 14.30
N TYR A 815 -13.04 8.33 14.50
CA TYR A 815 -11.66 7.90 14.32
C TYR A 815 -11.14 7.36 15.64
N VAL A 816 -10.60 6.15 15.61
CA VAL A 816 -10.12 5.45 16.80
C VAL A 816 -8.71 4.95 16.53
N ASP A 817 -7.78 5.41 17.35
CA ASP A 817 -6.39 4.98 17.34
C ASP A 817 -6.11 3.99 18.48
N VAL A 818 -5.37 2.93 18.17
CA VAL A 818 -5.15 1.78 19.07
C VAL A 818 -3.66 1.65 19.33
N ALA A 819 -3.27 1.60 20.61
CA ALA A 819 -1.87 1.47 21.01
C ALA A 819 -1.69 0.33 22.03
N GLY A 820 -0.59 -0.42 21.86
CA GLY A 820 -0.20 -1.48 22.80
C GLY A 820 -1.10 -2.71 22.83
N ARG A 821 -1.99 -2.88 21.84
CA ARG A 821 -2.96 -3.99 21.77
C ARG A 821 -3.18 -4.46 20.33
N ASP A 822 -3.65 -5.70 20.16
CA ASP A 822 -3.98 -6.25 18.85
C ASP A 822 -5.33 -5.75 18.33
N LEU A 823 -5.44 -5.64 17.00
CA LEU A 823 -6.58 -4.99 16.34
C LEU A 823 -7.88 -5.79 16.51
N GLY A 824 -7.85 -7.10 16.25
CA GLY A 824 -9.07 -7.91 16.28
C GLY A 824 -9.61 -8.12 17.70
N GLY A 825 -8.73 -8.35 18.68
CA GLY A 825 -9.11 -8.44 20.10
C GLY A 825 -9.71 -7.14 20.62
N TYR A 826 -9.08 -6.01 20.31
CA TYR A 826 -9.60 -4.69 20.65
C TYR A 826 -10.99 -4.43 20.05
N VAL A 827 -11.18 -4.68 18.75
CA VAL A 827 -12.46 -4.40 18.09
C VAL A 827 -13.57 -5.32 18.60
N ALA A 828 -13.27 -6.58 18.94
CA ALA A 828 -14.27 -7.48 19.54
C ALA A 828 -14.81 -6.93 20.87
N GLU A 829 -13.92 -6.45 21.75
CA GLU A 829 -14.31 -5.81 23.01
C GLU A 829 -15.04 -4.48 22.79
N ALA A 830 -14.56 -3.64 21.88
CA ALA A 830 -15.19 -2.36 21.57
C ALA A 830 -16.59 -2.53 20.96
N ARG A 831 -16.79 -3.54 20.08
CA ARG A 831 -18.11 -3.92 19.55
C ARG A 831 -19.07 -4.34 20.65
N ALA A 832 -18.59 -5.15 21.60
CA ALA A 832 -19.39 -5.60 22.73
C ALA A 832 -19.76 -4.43 23.66
N ALA A 833 -18.81 -3.54 23.97
CA ALA A 833 -19.05 -2.36 24.79
C ALA A 833 -20.10 -1.43 24.16
N VAL A 834 -19.94 -1.10 22.87
CA VAL A 834 -20.90 -0.25 22.15
C VAL A 834 -22.29 -0.89 22.08
N ALA A 835 -22.38 -2.20 21.81
CA ALA A 835 -23.66 -2.91 21.74
C ALA A 835 -24.39 -2.96 23.10
N ASN A 836 -23.67 -2.99 24.21
CA ASN A 836 -24.24 -3.07 25.55
C ASN A 836 -24.63 -1.70 26.12
N GLU A 837 -23.84 -0.66 25.84
CA GLU A 837 -23.98 0.66 26.50
C GLU A 837 -24.71 1.70 25.64
N VAL A 838 -24.71 1.56 24.31
CA VAL A 838 -25.30 2.55 23.39
C VAL A 838 -26.62 2.05 22.82
N LYS A 839 -27.71 2.77 23.10
CA LYS A 839 -29.02 2.51 22.49
C LYS A 839 -29.15 3.27 21.18
N LEU A 840 -29.26 2.53 20.07
CA LEU A 840 -29.39 3.14 18.74
C LEU A 840 -30.83 3.58 18.46
N PRO A 841 -31.06 4.83 18.02
CA PRO A 841 -32.38 5.29 17.61
C PRO A 841 -32.82 4.64 16.29
N PRO A 842 -34.13 4.55 16.00
CA PRO A 842 -34.63 3.99 14.75
C PRO A 842 -34.04 4.71 13.53
N GLY A 843 -33.64 3.95 12.50
CA GLY A 843 -33.05 4.49 11.29
C GLY A 843 -31.55 4.84 11.38
N THR A 844 -30.90 4.57 12.51
CA THR A 844 -29.44 4.68 12.66
C THR A 844 -28.76 3.32 12.54
N LEU A 845 -27.73 3.23 11.69
CA LEU A 845 -26.89 2.05 11.51
C LEU A 845 -25.46 2.36 11.93
N VAL A 846 -24.84 1.45 12.69
CA VAL A 846 -23.42 1.55 13.06
C VAL A 846 -22.64 0.49 12.31
N GLN A 847 -21.66 0.93 11.51
CA GLN A 847 -20.75 0.07 10.76
C GLN A 847 -19.32 0.26 11.23
N TRP A 848 -18.59 -0.83 11.39
CA TRP A 848 -17.17 -0.82 11.71
C TRP A 848 -16.37 -0.88 10.42
N SER A 849 -15.35 -0.04 10.32
CA SER A 849 -14.58 0.24 9.11
C SER A 849 -13.11 0.47 9.46
N GLY A 850 -12.26 0.71 8.46
CA GLY A 850 -10.81 0.79 8.61
C GLY A 850 -10.17 -0.56 8.30
N GLN A 851 -9.04 -0.87 8.94
CA GLN A 851 -8.31 -2.12 8.71
C GLN A 851 -9.11 -3.36 9.14
N VAL A 852 -10.07 -3.22 10.07
CA VAL A 852 -10.88 -4.34 10.52
C VAL A 852 -11.77 -4.93 9.42
N GLU A 853 -12.24 -4.10 8.48
CA GLU A 853 -13.04 -4.58 7.35
C GLU A 853 -12.24 -5.57 6.48
N TYR A 854 -10.97 -5.24 6.24
CA TYR A 854 -10.04 -6.10 5.50
C TYR A 854 -9.62 -7.32 6.31
N LEU A 855 -9.43 -7.17 7.62
CA LEU A 855 -9.14 -8.32 8.51
C LEU A 855 -10.29 -9.34 8.50
N ASP A 856 -11.54 -8.88 8.60
CA ASP A 856 -12.73 -9.73 8.58
C ASP A 856 -12.85 -10.45 7.22
N ARG A 857 -12.65 -9.72 6.12
CA ARG A 857 -12.68 -10.28 4.75
C ARG A 857 -11.57 -11.30 4.52
N ALA A 858 -10.33 -10.95 4.85
CA ALA A 858 -9.18 -11.84 4.70
C ALA A 858 -9.36 -13.11 5.55
N THR A 859 -9.86 -12.98 6.79
CA THR A 859 -10.14 -14.12 7.67
C THR A 859 -11.22 -15.04 7.08
N ALA A 860 -12.31 -14.46 6.54
CA ALA A 860 -13.35 -15.24 5.88
C ALA A 860 -12.80 -15.98 4.65
N ARG A 861 -11.91 -15.35 3.87
CA ARG A 861 -11.27 -15.99 2.72
C ARG A 861 -10.29 -17.08 3.13
N LEU A 862 -9.47 -16.84 4.16
CA LEU A 862 -8.50 -17.82 4.68
C LEU A 862 -9.18 -19.11 5.16
N LYS A 863 -10.41 -19.03 5.71
CA LYS A 863 -11.22 -20.21 6.06
C LYS A 863 -11.55 -21.10 4.85
N VAL A 864 -11.55 -20.55 3.63
CA VAL A 864 -11.75 -21.29 2.36
C VAL A 864 -10.41 -21.69 1.74
N VAL A 865 -9.44 -20.78 1.74
CA VAL A 865 -8.11 -20.96 1.13
C VAL A 865 -7.34 -22.10 1.80
N VAL A 866 -7.31 -22.15 3.13
CA VAL A 866 -6.54 -23.17 3.86
C VAL A 866 -7.01 -24.60 3.55
N PRO A 867 -8.32 -24.94 3.64
CA PRO A 867 -8.82 -26.25 3.23
C PRO A 867 -8.54 -26.57 1.76
N LEU A 868 -8.66 -25.59 0.87
CA LEU A 868 -8.38 -25.76 -0.55
C LEU A 868 -6.90 -26.11 -0.79
N THR A 869 -5.97 -25.40 -0.13
CA THR A 869 -4.54 -25.72 -0.18
C THR A 869 -4.27 -27.14 0.29
N LEU A 870 -4.85 -27.55 1.43
CA LEU A 870 -4.66 -28.90 1.96
C LEU A 870 -5.22 -29.97 1.00
N LEU A 871 -6.36 -29.71 0.36
CA LEU A 871 -6.95 -30.61 -0.64
C LEU A 871 -6.07 -30.75 -1.89
N ILE A 872 -5.53 -29.63 -2.38
CA ILE A 872 -4.60 -29.61 -3.52
C ILE A 872 -3.32 -30.38 -3.19
N VAL A 873 -2.72 -30.13 -2.02
CA VAL A 873 -1.54 -30.85 -1.55
C VAL A 873 -1.84 -32.34 -1.43
N PHE A 874 -2.97 -32.72 -0.83
CA PHE A 874 -3.42 -34.10 -0.75
C PHE A 874 -3.54 -34.76 -2.14
N LEU A 875 -4.17 -34.07 -3.10
CA LEU A 875 -4.36 -34.59 -4.46
C LEU A 875 -3.02 -34.81 -5.17
N LEU A 876 -2.10 -33.85 -5.08
CA LEU A 876 -0.78 -33.97 -5.71
C LEU A 876 0.07 -35.07 -5.06
N LEU A 877 0.02 -35.20 -3.73
CA LEU A 877 0.65 -36.31 -3.01
C LEU A 877 0.06 -37.66 -3.42
N TYR A 878 -1.26 -37.74 -3.58
CA TYR A 878 -1.93 -38.94 -4.07
C TYR A 878 -1.54 -39.28 -5.50
N LEU A 879 -1.43 -38.30 -6.40
CA LEU A 879 -0.98 -38.51 -7.78
C LEU A 879 0.49 -38.99 -7.85
N ASN A 880 1.33 -38.52 -6.92
CA ASN A 880 2.73 -38.94 -6.83
C ASN A 880 2.88 -40.39 -6.35
N PHE A 881 2.27 -40.75 -5.21
CA PHE A 881 2.43 -42.09 -4.61
C PHE A 881 1.44 -43.13 -5.13
N ARG A 882 0.30 -42.70 -5.67
CA ARG A 882 -0.85 -43.54 -6.08
C ARG A 882 -1.36 -44.47 -4.97
N ARG A 883 -1.08 -44.13 -3.71
CA ARG A 883 -1.46 -44.91 -2.54
C ARG A 883 -1.88 -44.00 -1.41
N LEU A 884 -3.04 -44.30 -0.82
CA LEU A 884 -3.65 -43.47 0.22
C LEU A 884 -2.83 -43.46 1.51
N THR A 885 -2.21 -44.58 1.86
CA THR A 885 -1.44 -44.72 3.10
C THR A 885 -0.24 -43.77 3.14
N GLU A 886 0.56 -43.78 2.09
CA GLU A 886 1.74 -42.92 1.92
C GLU A 886 1.34 -41.45 1.90
N THR A 887 0.25 -41.10 1.20
CA THR A 887 -0.31 -39.74 1.20
C THR A 887 -0.71 -39.27 2.61
N LEU A 888 -1.41 -40.11 3.38
CA LEU A 888 -1.83 -39.75 4.75
C LEU A 888 -0.65 -39.60 5.72
N ILE A 889 0.40 -40.43 5.57
CA ILE A 889 1.62 -40.31 6.39
C ILE A 889 2.30 -38.96 6.16
N VAL A 890 2.39 -38.51 4.90
CA VAL A 890 2.93 -37.18 4.60
C VAL A 890 1.98 -36.09 5.07
N MET A 891 0.66 -36.22 4.90
CA MET A 891 -0.30 -35.22 5.36
C MET A 891 -0.28 -35.02 6.88
N LEU A 892 0.00 -36.09 7.65
CA LEU A 892 0.16 -36.01 9.09
C LEU A 892 1.34 -35.13 9.51
N SER A 893 2.34 -34.87 8.66
CA SER A 893 3.46 -33.99 8.99
C SER A 893 3.11 -32.50 8.93
N LEU A 894 2.02 -32.09 8.26
CA LEU A 894 1.68 -30.67 8.09
C LEU A 894 1.30 -29.98 9.42
N PRO A 895 0.38 -30.51 10.26
CA PRO A 895 0.05 -29.90 11.55
C PRO A 895 1.28 -29.75 12.46
N PHE A 896 2.19 -30.70 12.33
CA PHE A 896 3.46 -30.75 13.06
C PHE A 896 4.44 -29.66 12.62
N ALA A 897 4.45 -29.27 11.34
CA ALA A 897 5.23 -28.14 10.87
C ALA A 897 4.71 -26.81 11.45
N LEU A 898 3.40 -26.67 11.67
CA LEU A 898 2.82 -25.43 12.23
C LEU A 898 3.33 -25.14 13.64
N VAL A 899 3.69 -26.18 14.42
CA VAL A 899 4.14 -26.07 15.81
C VAL A 899 5.29 -25.08 15.95
N GLY A 900 6.41 -25.32 15.25
CA GLY A 900 7.58 -24.47 15.43
C GLY A 900 7.35 -23.04 14.96
N GLY A 901 6.50 -22.84 13.95
CA GLY A 901 6.13 -21.50 13.48
C GLY A 901 5.35 -20.71 14.54
N VAL A 902 4.34 -21.33 15.17
CA VAL A 902 3.55 -20.69 16.25
C VAL A 902 4.41 -20.34 17.45
N TRP A 903 5.30 -21.24 17.87
CA TRP A 903 6.20 -20.99 19.00
C TRP A 903 7.18 -19.85 18.73
N LEU A 904 7.77 -19.80 17.53
CA LEU A 904 8.71 -18.73 17.18
C LEU A 904 8.00 -17.37 17.08
N MET A 905 6.79 -17.33 16.52
CA MET A 905 5.98 -16.11 16.51
C MET A 905 5.67 -15.62 17.93
N TRP A 906 5.27 -16.53 18.83
CA TRP A 906 4.97 -16.19 20.22
C TRP A 906 6.22 -15.66 20.95
N TRP A 907 7.38 -16.29 20.74
CA TRP A 907 8.66 -15.80 21.29
C TRP A 907 8.97 -14.39 20.79
N MET A 908 8.80 -14.13 19.49
CA MET A 908 9.08 -12.83 18.88
C MET A 908 8.01 -11.77 19.12
N GLY A 909 6.90 -12.13 19.77
CA GLY A 909 5.79 -11.21 20.05
C GLY A 909 5.05 -10.75 18.79
N PHE A 910 5.04 -11.56 17.73
CA PHE A 910 4.34 -11.21 16.48
C PHE A 910 2.87 -11.61 16.53
N ASN A 911 2.01 -10.77 15.93
CA ASN A 911 0.58 -11.04 15.79
C ASN A 911 0.31 -11.93 14.56
N LEU A 912 -0.84 -12.61 14.58
CA LEU A 912 -1.38 -13.30 13.42
C LEU A 912 -1.86 -12.27 12.40
N SER A 913 -1.29 -12.32 11.20
CA SER A 913 -1.62 -11.43 10.07
C SER A 913 -1.75 -12.19 8.76
N VAL A 914 -2.19 -11.51 7.70
CA VAL A 914 -2.25 -12.11 6.35
C VAL A 914 -0.84 -12.54 5.89
N ALA A 915 0.20 -11.76 6.21
CA ALA A 915 1.59 -12.10 5.92
C ALA A 915 2.03 -13.42 6.58
N VAL A 916 1.67 -13.59 7.86
CA VAL A 916 1.95 -14.82 8.62
C VAL A 916 1.21 -16.02 8.02
N ALA A 917 -0.06 -15.85 7.62
CA ALA A 917 -0.84 -16.91 6.98
C ALA A 917 -0.20 -17.37 5.66
N VAL A 918 0.29 -16.43 4.85
CA VAL A 918 1.08 -16.73 3.64
C VAL A 918 2.36 -17.50 3.98
N GLY A 919 3.06 -17.14 5.05
CA GLY A 919 4.22 -17.87 5.55
C GLY A 919 3.91 -19.32 5.94
N PHE A 920 2.78 -19.57 6.62
CA PHE A 920 2.33 -20.93 6.93
C PHE A 920 1.94 -21.74 5.69
N ILE A 921 1.34 -21.10 4.68
CA ILE A 921 1.06 -21.75 3.38
C ILE A 921 2.39 -22.10 2.67
N ALA A 922 3.41 -21.25 2.75
CA ALA A 922 4.78 -21.52 2.30
C ALA A 922 5.36 -22.75 2.96
N LEU A 923 5.30 -22.77 4.29
CA LEU A 923 5.80 -23.86 5.11
C LEU A 923 5.09 -25.17 4.79
N ALA A 924 3.76 -25.17 4.60
CA ALA A 924 3.00 -26.38 4.29
C ALA A 924 3.51 -27.09 3.02
N GLY A 925 3.82 -26.32 1.97
CA GLY A 925 4.40 -26.86 0.74
C GLY A 925 5.79 -27.48 0.95
N VAL A 926 6.67 -26.79 1.68
CA VAL A 926 8.04 -27.27 1.96
C VAL A 926 8.04 -28.47 2.92
N ALA A 927 7.15 -28.48 3.92
CA ALA A 927 6.96 -29.61 4.82
C ALA A 927 6.44 -30.84 4.09
N ALA A 928 5.51 -30.66 3.13
CA ALA A 928 5.05 -31.73 2.27
C ALA A 928 6.17 -32.27 1.38
N GLU A 929 6.99 -31.41 0.76
CA GLU A 929 8.17 -31.83 -0.02
C GLU A 929 9.14 -32.68 0.81
N THR A 930 9.58 -32.17 1.96
CA THR A 930 10.55 -32.88 2.80
C THR A 930 10.00 -34.21 3.32
N GLY A 931 8.68 -34.29 3.55
CA GLY A 931 7.95 -35.52 3.84
C GLY A 931 7.95 -36.51 2.67
N VAL A 932 7.69 -36.04 1.44
CA VAL A 932 7.73 -36.86 0.22
C VAL A 932 9.10 -37.50 0.03
N ILE A 933 10.16 -36.69 0.11
CA ILE A 933 11.54 -37.15 -0.09
C ILE A 933 11.88 -38.25 0.93
N MET A 934 11.56 -38.04 2.20
CA MET A 934 11.80 -39.04 3.25
C MET A 934 11.07 -40.36 2.96
N LEU A 935 9.79 -40.28 2.56
CA LEU A 935 8.96 -41.45 2.36
C LEU A 935 9.39 -42.25 1.12
N VAL A 936 9.76 -41.58 0.02
CA VAL A 936 10.32 -42.22 -1.18
C VAL A 936 11.56 -43.06 -0.84
N TYR A 937 12.44 -42.54 0.01
CA TYR A 937 13.64 -43.29 0.41
C TYR A 937 13.36 -44.46 1.33
N LEU A 938 12.40 -44.34 2.26
CA LEU A 938 11.95 -45.47 3.08
C LEU A 938 11.34 -46.57 2.22
N ASP A 939 10.56 -46.20 1.20
CA ASP A 939 9.98 -47.15 0.24
C ASP A 939 11.05 -47.82 -0.63
N HIS A 940 12.06 -47.09 -1.10
CA HIS A 940 13.18 -47.66 -1.87
C HIS A 940 13.99 -48.66 -1.02
N ALA A 941 14.36 -48.30 0.20
CA ALA A 941 15.11 -49.19 1.10
C ALA A 941 14.31 -50.45 1.45
N LEU A 942 12.98 -50.32 1.63
CA LEU A 942 12.11 -51.47 1.85
C LEU A 942 11.99 -52.34 0.59
N ALA A 943 11.98 -51.76 -0.60
CA ALA A 943 11.95 -52.50 -1.86
C ALA A 943 13.25 -53.28 -2.11
N GLU A 944 14.41 -52.71 -1.81
CA GLU A 944 15.71 -53.39 -1.90
C GLU A 944 15.78 -54.59 -0.96
N ILE A 945 15.45 -54.41 0.33
CA ILE A 945 15.47 -55.51 1.30
C ILE A 945 14.41 -56.56 0.98
N ARG A 946 13.26 -56.18 0.43
CA ARG A 946 12.27 -57.15 -0.08
C ARG A 946 12.82 -57.97 -1.25
N ALA A 947 13.56 -57.34 -2.17
CA ALA A 947 14.18 -58.05 -3.28
C ALA A 947 15.30 -58.99 -2.81
N GLU A 948 16.06 -58.60 -1.77
CA GLU A 948 17.03 -59.47 -1.08
C GLU A 948 16.34 -60.67 -0.42
N CYS A 949 15.30 -60.42 0.38
CA CYS A 949 14.53 -61.50 1.02
C CYS A 949 13.90 -62.45 -0.01
N ALA A 950 13.42 -61.92 -1.14
CA ALA A 950 12.87 -62.72 -2.24
C ALA A 950 13.96 -63.56 -2.93
N ARG A 951 15.19 -63.04 -3.07
CA ARG A 951 16.35 -63.81 -3.55
C ARG A 951 16.79 -64.91 -2.58
N GLU A 952 16.63 -64.66 -1.28
CA GLU A 952 16.94 -65.60 -0.19
C GLU A 952 15.80 -66.58 0.13
N GLY A 953 14.63 -66.45 -0.51
CA GLY A 953 13.43 -67.26 -0.21
C GLY A 953 12.81 -67.02 1.17
N ARG A 954 13.13 -65.90 1.83
CA ARG A 954 12.74 -65.56 3.20
C ARG A 954 11.52 -64.64 3.24
N VAL A 955 10.64 -64.84 4.22
CA VAL A 955 9.50 -63.94 4.48
C VAL A 955 9.98 -62.69 5.20
N LEU A 956 9.53 -61.51 4.74
CA LEU A 956 9.88 -60.22 5.34
C LEU A 956 9.46 -60.17 6.83
N SER A 957 10.40 -59.89 7.73
CA SER A 957 10.14 -59.79 9.18
C SER A 957 10.12 -58.34 9.69
N ARG A 958 9.67 -58.15 10.94
CA ARG A 958 9.79 -56.84 11.65
C ARG A 958 11.22 -56.40 11.89
N VAL A 959 12.18 -57.33 11.93
CA VAL A 959 13.62 -57.01 12.04
C VAL A 959 14.13 -56.45 10.71
N ASP A 960 13.69 -57.02 9.59
CA ASP A 960 14.03 -56.53 8.25
C ASP A 960 13.42 -55.16 7.97
N LEU A 961 12.18 -54.93 8.43
CA LEU A 961 11.56 -53.61 8.35
C LEU A 961 12.35 -52.58 9.18
N ARG A 962 12.80 -52.93 10.39
CA ARG A 962 13.67 -52.06 11.20
C ARG A 962 15.01 -51.80 10.51
N ARG A 963 15.60 -52.81 9.87
CA ARG A 963 16.82 -52.67 9.07
C ARG A 963 16.60 -51.73 7.88
N ALA A 964 15.49 -51.88 7.16
CA ALA A 964 15.11 -51.02 6.05
C ALA A 964 14.91 -49.58 6.46
N ILE A 965 14.22 -49.35 7.59
CA ILE A 965 14.04 -48.00 8.12
C ILE A 965 15.38 -47.42 8.57
N MET A 966 16.24 -48.19 9.24
CA MET A 966 17.57 -47.71 9.63
C MET A 966 18.44 -47.33 8.44
N VAL A 967 18.49 -48.17 7.39
CA VAL A 967 19.25 -47.87 6.16
C VAL A 967 18.64 -46.67 5.45
N GLY A 968 17.33 -46.70 5.17
CA GLY A 968 16.64 -45.63 4.46
C GLY A 968 16.64 -44.29 5.19
N ALA A 969 16.64 -44.29 6.53
CA ALA A 969 16.66 -43.07 7.32
C ALA A 969 18.08 -42.52 7.54
N VAL A 970 19.08 -43.36 7.80
CA VAL A 970 20.46 -42.92 8.06
C VAL A 970 21.15 -42.45 6.79
N GLU A 971 20.97 -43.16 5.66
CA GLU A 971 21.59 -42.79 4.37
C GLU A 971 21.07 -41.45 3.81
N ARG A 972 20.06 -40.83 4.45
CA ARG A 972 19.34 -39.65 3.91
C ARG A 972 19.33 -38.45 4.86
N VAL A 973 19.98 -38.58 6.02
CA VAL A 973 20.19 -37.44 6.93
C VAL A 973 20.94 -36.32 6.22
N ARG A 974 21.96 -36.65 5.43
CA ARG A 974 22.80 -35.66 4.75
C ARG A 974 22.03 -34.77 3.76
N PRO A 975 21.41 -35.31 2.69
CA PRO A 975 20.68 -34.47 1.74
C PRO A 975 19.55 -33.70 2.44
N LYS A 976 18.84 -34.32 3.38
CA LYS A 976 17.74 -33.65 4.09
C LYS A 976 18.20 -32.52 5.01
N MET A 977 19.26 -32.74 5.79
CA MET A 977 19.84 -31.68 6.62
C MET A 977 20.43 -30.58 5.75
N MET A 978 21.00 -30.92 4.59
CA MET A 978 21.48 -29.92 3.63
C MET A 978 20.34 -29.04 3.13
N THR A 979 19.22 -29.61 2.69
CA THR A 979 18.02 -28.87 2.26
C THR A 979 17.48 -27.98 3.37
N VAL A 980 17.28 -28.54 4.57
CA VAL A 980 16.72 -27.80 5.72
C VAL A 980 17.65 -26.64 6.11
N VAL A 981 18.95 -26.90 6.19
CA VAL A 981 19.93 -25.87 6.54
C VAL A 981 20.01 -24.81 5.44
N ALA A 982 19.96 -25.19 4.16
CA ALA A 982 19.94 -24.22 3.05
C ALA A 982 18.69 -23.33 3.09
N ILE A 983 17.51 -23.89 3.37
CA ILE A 983 16.26 -23.13 3.50
C ILE A 983 16.31 -22.23 4.74
N MET A 984 16.68 -22.76 5.90
CA MET A 984 16.73 -21.97 7.14
C MET A 984 17.79 -20.87 7.07
N ALA A 985 19.00 -21.20 6.61
CA ALA A 985 20.09 -20.24 6.49
C ALA A 985 19.82 -19.22 5.38
N GLY A 986 19.13 -19.61 4.30
CA GLY A 986 18.65 -18.70 3.26
C GLY A 986 17.54 -17.76 3.74
N LEU A 987 16.70 -18.13 4.70
CA LEU A 987 15.67 -17.23 5.24
C LEU A 987 16.17 -16.37 6.41
N LEU A 988 17.33 -16.68 6.96
CA LEU A 988 17.89 -16.02 8.14
C LEU A 988 18.26 -14.54 7.91
N PRO A 989 18.83 -14.13 6.75
CA PRO A 989 19.02 -12.72 6.42
C PRO A 989 17.72 -11.92 6.42
N ILE A 990 16.63 -12.48 5.91
CA ILE A 990 15.31 -11.82 5.94
C ILE A 990 14.87 -11.56 7.38
N LEU A 991 15.11 -12.51 8.28
CA LEU A 991 14.71 -12.41 9.68
C LEU A 991 15.42 -11.27 10.42
N TRP A 992 16.68 -10.98 10.08
CA TRP A 992 17.50 -9.96 10.74
C TRP A 992 17.67 -8.66 9.94
N SER A 993 17.03 -8.55 8.77
CA SER A 993 17.02 -7.32 8.00
C SER A 993 16.32 -6.20 8.78
N THR A 994 16.92 -5.01 8.81
CA THR A 994 16.42 -3.83 9.56
C THR A 994 16.07 -2.64 8.64
N GLY A 995 16.09 -2.86 7.32
CA GLY A 995 15.77 -1.85 6.30
C GLY A 995 14.28 -1.70 6.03
N SER A 996 13.92 -0.69 5.25
CA SER A 996 12.53 -0.45 4.80
C SER A 996 11.96 -1.67 4.08
N GLY A 997 10.78 -2.13 4.52
CA GLY A 997 10.16 -3.34 3.96
C GLY A 997 10.44 -4.63 4.70
N SER A 998 11.38 -4.62 5.65
CA SER A 998 11.74 -5.82 6.42
C SER A 998 10.60 -6.32 7.30
N GLU A 999 9.71 -5.44 7.76
CA GLU A 999 8.65 -5.78 8.73
C GLU A 999 7.63 -6.78 8.17
N VAL A 1000 7.29 -6.65 6.88
CA VAL A 1000 6.41 -7.60 6.18
C VAL A 1000 7.16 -8.91 5.92
N MET A 1001 8.42 -8.82 5.47
CA MET A 1001 9.21 -9.98 5.10
C MET A 1001 9.56 -10.88 6.29
N GLN A 1002 9.89 -10.29 7.45
CA GLN A 1002 10.11 -11.01 8.71
C GLN A 1002 8.86 -11.81 9.12
N ARG A 1003 7.68 -11.22 9.00
CA ARG A 1003 6.41 -11.89 9.36
C ARG A 1003 6.06 -13.05 8.44
N ILE A 1004 6.55 -13.06 7.20
CA ILE A 1004 6.43 -14.21 6.28
C ILE A 1004 7.49 -15.27 6.60
N ALA A 1005 8.72 -14.86 6.93
CA ALA A 1005 9.85 -15.75 7.17
C ALA A 1005 9.78 -16.50 8.52
N VAL A 1006 9.31 -15.85 9.59
CA VAL A 1006 9.24 -16.45 10.94
C VAL A 1006 8.48 -17.78 10.99
N PRO A 1007 7.24 -17.86 10.45
CA PRO A 1007 6.51 -19.13 10.40
C PRO A 1007 7.29 -20.23 9.65
N MET A 1008 7.97 -19.86 8.57
CA MET A 1008 8.77 -20.80 7.78
C MET A 1008 9.99 -21.30 8.56
N ILE A 1009 10.79 -20.41 9.16
CA ILE A 1009 12.01 -20.80 9.89
C ILE A 1009 11.65 -21.68 11.09
N GLY A 1010 10.74 -21.21 11.95
CA GLY A 1010 10.30 -21.98 13.11
C GLY A 1010 9.66 -23.31 12.68
N GLY A 1011 8.83 -23.25 11.66
CA GLY A 1011 8.16 -24.43 11.11
C GLY A 1011 9.13 -25.47 10.55
N MET A 1012 10.19 -25.03 9.84
CA MET A 1012 11.22 -25.92 9.30
C MET A 1012 12.00 -26.64 10.39
N VAL A 1013 12.25 -26.02 11.54
CA VAL A 1013 12.86 -26.69 12.71
C VAL A 1013 11.98 -27.84 13.17
N SER A 1014 10.69 -27.56 13.44
CA SER A 1014 9.76 -28.58 13.91
C SER A 1014 9.53 -29.68 12.85
N SER A 1015 9.32 -29.28 11.59
CA SER A 1015 9.18 -30.19 10.45
C SER A 1015 10.38 -31.13 10.33
N THR A 1016 11.61 -30.65 10.52
CA THR A 1016 12.81 -31.48 10.41
C THR A 1016 12.87 -32.57 11.47
N VAL A 1017 12.64 -32.19 12.73
CA VAL A 1017 12.59 -33.13 13.86
C VAL A 1017 11.50 -34.19 13.62
N LEU A 1018 10.33 -33.76 13.17
CA LEU A 1018 9.17 -34.62 12.99
C LEU A 1018 9.34 -35.53 11.76
N THR A 1019 9.88 -35.01 10.68
CA THR A 1019 10.13 -35.78 9.45
C THR A 1019 11.26 -36.79 9.67
N LEU A 1020 12.25 -36.51 10.52
CA LEU A 1020 13.35 -37.45 10.82
C LEU A 1020 12.96 -38.50 11.87
N LEU A 1021 12.13 -38.16 12.86
CA LEU A 1021 11.82 -39.07 13.97
C LEU A 1021 10.41 -39.69 13.84
N VAL A 1022 9.39 -38.88 13.59
CA VAL A 1022 7.98 -39.30 13.62
C VAL A 1022 7.58 -40.05 12.35
N ILE A 1023 8.00 -39.59 11.16
CA ILE A 1023 7.65 -40.30 9.90
C ILE A 1023 8.16 -41.75 9.91
N PRO A 1024 9.43 -42.04 10.26
CA PRO A 1024 9.89 -43.43 10.39
C PRO A 1024 9.13 -44.26 11.43
N ALA A 1025 8.75 -43.66 12.56
CA ALA A 1025 7.98 -44.34 13.60
C ALA A 1025 6.57 -44.72 13.12
N VAL A 1026 5.88 -43.77 12.48
CA VAL A 1026 4.55 -43.98 11.88
C VAL A 1026 4.63 -44.99 10.73
N TYR A 1027 5.61 -44.85 9.83
CA TYR A 1027 5.84 -45.78 8.73
C TYR A 1027 6.09 -47.20 9.23
N GLY A 1028 6.93 -47.38 10.26
CA GLY A 1028 7.21 -48.67 10.87
C GLY A 1028 6.01 -49.28 11.62
N LEU A 1029 5.10 -48.47 12.15
CA LEU A 1029 3.85 -48.94 12.77
C LEU A 1029 2.86 -49.42 11.71
N VAL A 1030 2.69 -48.64 10.63
CA VAL A 1030 1.73 -48.94 9.56
C VAL A 1030 2.19 -50.11 8.67
N LYS A 1031 3.45 -50.10 8.20
CA LYS A 1031 3.99 -51.18 7.34
C LYS A 1031 4.39 -52.42 8.14
N GLY A 1032 4.53 -52.30 9.46
CA GLY A 1032 4.73 -53.44 10.36
C GLY A 1032 3.43 -54.16 10.74
N TRP A 1033 2.27 -53.59 10.39
CA TRP A 1033 0.97 -54.20 10.66
C TRP A 1033 0.78 -55.41 9.73
N GLY A 1034 0.88 -56.62 10.30
CA GLY A 1034 0.79 -57.88 9.56
C GLY A 1034 2.13 -58.61 9.31
N LEU A 1035 3.28 -58.05 9.71
CA LEU A 1035 4.56 -58.75 9.65
C LEU A 1035 4.81 -59.58 10.92
N PRO A 1036 5.35 -60.82 10.80
CA PRO A 1036 5.67 -61.65 11.96
C PRO A 1036 6.85 -61.07 12.76
N ASP A 1037 6.74 -61.11 14.10
CA ASP A 1037 7.88 -60.93 15.01
C ASP A 1037 8.62 -62.26 15.08
N VAL A 1038 9.60 -62.44 14.20
CA VAL A 1038 10.49 -63.60 14.27
C VAL A 1038 11.79 -63.13 14.91
N ASP A 1039 11.95 -63.40 16.20
CA ASP A 1039 13.28 -63.49 16.81
C ASP A 1039 13.93 -64.75 16.25
N VAL A 1040 14.76 -64.59 15.24
CA VAL A 1040 15.49 -65.67 14.62
C VAL A 1040 16.56 -66.16 15.60
N THR A 1041 16.20 -67.13 16.43
CA THR A 1041 17.13 -68.10 17.01
C THR A 1041 17.54 -69.07 15.90
N ILE A 1042 18.55 -68.70 15.11
CA ILE A 1042 19.28 -69.68 14.31
C ILE A 1042 20.48 -70.14 15.12
N ALA A 1043 20.52 -71.46 15.28
CA ALA A 1043 21.54 -72.22 15.97
C ALA A 1043 22.95 -71.83 15.53
N SER A 1044 23.82 -71.78 16.53
CA SER A 1044 25.27 -71.80 16.43
C SER A 1044 25.76 -72.94 15.55
N GLU A 1045 26.58 -72.63 14.54
CA GLU A 1045 27.73 -73.45 14.11
C GLU A 1045 28.81 -72.54 13.49
N PRO A 1046 30.10 -72.93 13.55
CA PRO A 1046 31.20 -72.00 13.86
C PRO A 1046 31.89 -71.38 12.65
N GLU A 1047 32.65 -70.32 12.95
CA GLU A 1047 33.57 -69.55 12.11
C GLU A 1047 34.28 -70.34 11.01
N ALA A 1048 34.08 -69.93 9.76
CA ALA A 1048 35.01 -70.16 8.67
C ALA A 1048 35.72 -68.84 8.33
N ALA A 1049 37.01 -68.80 8.66
CA ALA A 1049 37.92 -67.68 8.42
C ALA A 1049 38.00 -67.31 6.92
N LEU A 1050 37.89 -66.02 6.62
CA LEU A 1050 38.34 -65.43 5.35
C LEU A 1050 39.81 -64.99 5.49
N PRO A 1051 40.69 -65.31 4.54
CA PRO A 1051 42.09 -64.95 4.60
C PRO A 1051 42.29 -63.46 4.30
N LEU A 1052 43.16 -62.83 5.08
CA LEU A 1052 43.85 -61.60 4.73
C LEU A 1052 44.60 -61.80 3.41
N ALA A 1053 44.34 -60.94 2.43
CA ALA A 1053 45.24 -60.70 1.31
C ALA A 1053 45.51 -59.19 1.23
N ALA A 1054 46.80 -58.87 1.26
CA ALA A 1054 47.38 -57.55 1.18
C ALA A 1054 47.50 -57.05 -0.27
N GLU A 1055 47.66 -55.72 -0.37
CA GLU A 1055 47.94 -54.84 -1.53
C GLU A 1055 46.78 -54.03 -2.11
#